data_AF-A0A3P9BG90-F1
#
_entry.id   AF-A0A3P9BG90-F1
#
_cell.length_a   1.000
_cell.length_b   1.000
_cell.length_c   1.000
_cell.angle_alpha   90.00
_cell.angle_beta   90.00
_cell.angle_gamma   90.00
#
_symmetry.space_group_name_H-M   'P 1'
#
loop_
_entity.id
_entity.type
_entity.pdbx_description
1 polymer ?
#
loop_
_entity_poly.entity_id
_entity_poly.type
_entity_poly.pdbx_seq_one_letter_code
_entity_poly.pdbx_strand_id
1 'polypeptide(L)'
;MQFIRALQRPTSPLMKARQCKHNSRNMKRSGDSEGEKRRKRRRLLQELGDQKIPFLAPSDRGFQQLWDTSYSGLVLRKSCSLPAELHSRVQAALLTLRRKGCLLKDLVRVRDRDVFTAVSRALLGEPGHTYRYLDTRLFAIPWHSEDIDVKGQNCCDPDLRAACKALWELNTFFCTDVSQLKEGDRLTQWAKGEAEAKQGEEGDTESKHSEDSKNSEGGDSESRQSEEGDTESKHSEEWDIESKHSEEGCSGSKQEGEWETEFKHSIEEGESSQVKPGETSFAAASEHAEGKCPDWGVKASGGTETEPVGLKAQEKPVAELKHSLSDYHIQDREEHGSGQGCSQPSPPQVCSGPVKFNVTLLNYMDPAAMSQLKEEPYYGMGKMAVGWHHDENLITHSPVAVYSYSCHDDKGESSEGSSSDKACWRIGLKVAWDIHTPGLMLPLESGDCYYMRDDLNSTHQHCVLAGDTARFSSTHRVAECSSGTLTYIQSRCQEALSNLHTDPDTGSHRLVALLPATLQDCEEIHNEVEFEWLRQYWFQGQRYARFCSWWTRPMEQLEKDWKLMETMTMLFLAAVEEEDQAEEGRREMAEILLSALTDRHQQRQTWRDRCHSSLAQTLPPEEAPVDRPFWGVDDPSMPLPFDLADIINRVESLLWRM
;
A
#
# COMPACT_ATOMS: atom_id res chain seq x y z
N MET A 1 59.23 -24.03 48.73
CA MET A 1 59.56 -24.87 47.56
C MET A 1 58.34 -25.72 47.21
N GLN A 2 58.07 -25.80 45.90
CA GLN A 2 57.03 -26.58 45.24
C GLN A 2 57.00 -28.05 45.70
N PHE A 3 55.85 -28.74 45.65
CA PHE A 3 55.48 -29.58 44.49
C PHE A 3 54.34 -30.60 44.78
N ILE A 4 53.39 -30.62 43.82
CA ILE A 4 52.56 -31.75 43.32
C ILE A 4 51.55 -32.41 44.28
N ARG A 5 50.26 -32.22 43.97
CA ARG A 5 49.28 -33.30 44.05
C ARG A 5 48.43 -33.38 42.79
N ALA A 6 48.13 -34.62 42.45
CA ALA A 6 47.80 -35.13 41.13
C ALA A 6 46.44 -34.73 40.55
N LEU A 7 46.47 -34.64 39.21
CA LEU A 7 45.43 -34.84 38.21
C LEU A 7 44.17 -35.61 38.63
N GLN A 8 43.01 -34.98 38.41
CA GLN A 8 41.81 -35.62 37.86
C GLN A 8 41.17 -34.66 36.84
N ARG A 9 41.09 -35.09 35.57
CA ARG A 9 40.10 -34.56 34.62
C ARG A 9 38.74 -35.16 35.01
N PRO A 10 37.63 -34.44 34.80
CA PRO A 10 36.80 -34.84 33.67
C PRO A 10 36.10 -33.68 32.94
N THR A 11 36.04 -33.84 31.61
CA THR A 11 34.92 -33.55 30.71
C THR A 11 34.12 -32.26 30.89
N SER A 12 34.32 -31.36 29.94
CA SER A 12 33.43 -30.28 29.53
C SER A 12 31.98 -30.74 29.25
N PRO A 13 30.96 -30.05 29.78
CA PRO A 13 29.67 -29.95 29.12
C PRO A 13 29.66 -28.69 28.23
N LEU A 14 29.58 -28.92 26.91
CA LEU A 14 29.22 -27.90 25.93
C LEU A 14 27.78 -27.47 26.22
N MET A 15 27.57 -26.40 26.98
CA MET A 15 26.23 -25.86 27.21
C MET A 15 25.83 -25.01 26.01
N LYS A 16 24.80 -25.50 25.29
CA LYS A 16 24.09 -24.79 24.23
C LYS A 16 23.69 -23.40 24.71
N ALA A 17 23.98 -22.40 23.88
CA ALA A 17 23.46 -21.05 24.02
C ALA A 17 21.94 -21.12 24.24
N ARG A 18 21.49 -20.73 25.44
CA ARG A 18 20.09 -20.47 25.69
C ARG A 18 19.75 -19.22 24.88
N GLN A 19 19.02 -19.40 23.77
CA GLN A 19 18.27 -18.33 23.14
C GLN A 19 17.39 -17.69 24.21
N CYS A 20 17.84 -16.56 24.73
CA CYS A 20 17.02 -15.68 25.53
C CYS A 20 15.98 -15.10 24.57
N LYS A 21 14.77 -15.68 24.55
CA LYS A 21 13.61 -15.04 23.95
C LYS A 21 13.27 -13.83 24.82
N HIS A 22 13.99 -12.73 24.63
CA HIS A 22 13.55 -11.44 25.11
C HIS A 22 12.40 -10.99 24.21
N ASN A 23 11.23 -10.87 24.83
CA ASN A 23 10.08 -10.21 24.25
C ASN A 23 10.45 -8.75 24.01
N SER A 24 10.93 -8.44 22.80
CA SER A 24 10.81 -7.11 22.25
C SER A 24 9.34 -6.72 22.36
N ARG A 25 9.06 -5.73 23.21
CA ARG A 25 7.81 -4.95 23.20
C ARG A 25 7.85 -4.02 21.98
N ASN A 26 7.97 -4.60 20.78
CA ASN A 26 7.35 -4.00 19.61
C ASN A 26 5.88 -3.76 19.96
N MET A 27 5.30 -2.70 19.40
CA MET A 27 3.87 -2.37 19.40
C MET A 27 3.01 -3.57 18.93
N LYS A 28 2.87 -4.59 19.79
CA LYS A 28 2.22 -5.88 19.58
C LYS A 28 0.70 -5.78 19.69
N ARG A 29 0.11 -4.63 19.35
CA ARG A 29 -1.35 -4.53 19.18
C ARG A 29 -1.80 -4.81 17.75
N SER A 30 -0.91 -4.79 16.74
CA SER A 30 -1.27 -5.10 15.34
C SER A 30 -0.95 -6.54 14.90
N GLY A 31 0.03 -7.20 15.54
CA GLY A 31 0.48 -8.53 15.13
C GLY A 31 -0.53 -9.66 15.39
N ASP A 32 -1.35 -9.52 16.45
CA ASP A 32 -2.36 -10.52 16.81
C ASP A 32 -3.55 -10.48 15.85
N SER A 33 -3.96 -9.27 15.42
CA SER A 33 -5.08 -9.08 14.49
C SER A 33 -4.77 -9.55 13.07
N GLU A 34 -3.58 -9.30 12.52
CA GLU A 34 -3.19 -9.84 11.22
C GLU A 34 -3.03 -11.37 11.24
N GLY A 35 -2.50 -11.92 12.34
CA GLY A 35 -2.43 -13.36 12.56
C GLY A 35 -3.81 -14.02 12.59
N GLU A 36 -4.77 -13.39 13.25
CA GLU A 36 -6.15 -13.83 13.34
C GLU A 36 -6.87 -13.73 11.99
N LYS A 37 -6.77 -12.60 11.29
CA LYS A 37 -7.29 -12.41 9.93
C LYS A 37 -6.77 -13.49 8.98
N ARG A 38 -5.49 -13.86 9.06
CA ARG A 38 -4.90 -14.96 8.27
C ARG A 38 -5.54 -16.32 8.61
N ARG A 39 -5.76 -16.60 9.89
CA ARG A 39 -6.45 -17.84 10.33
C ARG A 39 -7.89 -17.87 9.85
N LYS A 40 -8.61 -16.74 9.92
CA LYS A 40 -9.99 -16.62 9.41
C LYS A 40 -10.03 -16.82 7.89
N ARG A 41 -9.13 -16.17 7.14
CA ARG A 41 -9.01 -16.36 5.69
C ARG A 41 -8.79 -17.82 5.31
N ARG A 42 -7.84 -18.51 5.96
CA ARG A 42 -7.55 -19.93 5.67
C ARG A 42 -8.77 -20.82 5.89
N ARG A 43 -9.53 -20.59 6.96
CA ARG A 43 -10.78 -21.31 7.23
C ARG A 43 -11.81 -21.10 6.13
N LEU A 44 -12.04 -19.84 5.74
CA LEU A 44 -13.00 -19.51 4.68
C LEU A 44 -12.59 -20.08 3.32
N LEU A 45 -11.29 -20.08 2.99
CA LEU A 45 -10.79 -20.70 1.75
C LEU A 45 -10.96 -22.22 1.75
N GLN A 46 -10.72 -22.86 2.90
CA GLN A 46 -10.96 -24.29 3.06
C GLN A 46 -12.43 -24.64 2.90
N GLU A 47 -13.33 -23.79 3.40
CA GLU A 47 -14.78 -23.94 3.25
C GLU A 47 -15.23 -23.71 1.80
N LEU A 48 -14.67 -22.70 1.12
CA LEU A 48 -14.98 -22.40 -0.27
C LEU A 48 -14.51 -23.50 -1.23
N GLY A 49 -13.37 -24.15 -0.93
CA GLY A 49 -12.75 -25.15 -1.81
C GLY A 49 -12.45 -24.55 -3.19
N ASP A 50 -12.80 -25.30 -4.24
CA ASP A 50 -12.62 -24.87 -5.63
C ASP A 50 -13.83 -24.06 -6.18
N GLN A 51 -14.83 -23.78 -5.35
CA GLN A 51 -16.03 -23.07 -5.78
C GLN A 51 -15.76 -21.57 -5.92
N LYS A 52 -16.40 -20.93 -6.90
CA LYS A 52 -16.41 -19.46 -7.01
C LYS A 52 -17.64 -18.91 -6.28
N ILE A 53 -17.46 -17.80 -5.58
CA ILE A 53 -18.56 -17.05 -4.99
C ILE A 53 -19.27 -16.30 -6.13
N PRO A 54 -20.61 -16.32 -6.23
CA PRO A 54 -21.32 -15.55 -7.26
C PRO A 54 -21.10 -14.05 -7.09
N PHE A 55 -21.19 -13.29 -8.17
CA PHE A 55 -21.28 -11.83 -8.14
C PHE A 55 -22.41 -11.35 -9.04
N LEU A 56 -22.90 -10.13 -8.79
CA LEU A 56 -23.92 -9.47 -9.61
C LEU A 56 -23.38 -8.17 -10.20
N ALA A 57 -23.61 -7.99 -11.49
CA ALA A 57 -23.43 -6.76 -12.26
C ALA A 57 -24.80 -6.14 -12.60
N PRO A 58 -24.87 -4.89 -13.12
CA PRO A 58 -26.15 -4.20 -13.36
C PRO A 58 -27.15 -4.95 -14.25
N SER A 59 -26.68 -5.82 -15.14
CA SER A 59 -27.51 -6.66 -16.01
C SER A 59 -28.18 -7.82 -15.29
N ASP A 60 -27.71 -8.19 -14.10
CA ASP A 60 -28.15 -9.40 -13.41
C ASP A 60 -29.42 -9.18 -12.58
N ARG A 61 -30.30 -10.19 -12.58
CA ARG A 61 -31.51 -10.17 -11.77
C ARG A 61 -31.15 -10.16 -10.29
N GLY A 62 -31.72 -9.20 -9.55
CA GLY A 62 -31.48 -9.06 -8.11
C GLY A 62 -30.32 -8.15 -7.75
N PHE A 63 -29.59 -7.61 -8.73
CA PHE A 63 -28.48 -6.67 -8.51
C PHE A 63 -28.89 -5.47 -7.64
N GLN A 64 -29.99 -4.78 -7.97
CA GLN A 64 -30.44 -3.62 -7.19
C GLN A 64 -30.82 -4.02 -5.76
N GLN A 65 -31.45 -5.19 -5.58
CA GLN A 65 -31.80 -5.69 -4.25
C GLN A 65 -30.55 -6.00 -3.41
N LEU A 66 -29.54 -6.62 -4.01
CA LEU A 66 -28.26 -6.88 -3.36
C LEU A 66 -27.58 -5.57 -2.95
N TRP A 67 -27.53 -4.59 -3.86
CA TRP A 67 -26.96 -3.28 -3.55
C TRP A 67 -27.71 -2.63 -2.38
N ASP A 68 -29.04 -2.54 -2.45
CA ASP A 68 -29.86 -1.86 -1.44
C ASP A 68 -29.79 -2.52 -0.05
N THR A 69 -29.51 -3.82 0.03
CA THR A 69 -29.57 -4.58 1.29
C THR A 69 -28.21 -4.89 1.90
N SER A 70 -27.18 -5.12 1.07
CA SER A 70 -25.84 -5.53 1.53
C SER A 70 -24.78 -4.48 1.27
N TYR A 71 -24.97 -3.57 0.31
CA TYR A 71 -23.96 -2.57 -0.10
C TYR A 71 -24.51 -1.14 -0.05
N SER A 72 -25.45 -0.85 0.87
CA SER A 72 -26.16 0.43 0.93
C SER A 72 -25.28 1.65 1.21
N GLY A 73 -24.08 1.44 1.76
CA GLY A 73 -23.08 2.51 1.95
C GLY A 73 -22.37 2.92 0.65
N LEU A 74 -22.57 2.21 -0.46
CA LEU A 74 -22.01 2.53 -1.76
C LEU A 74 -22.98 3.42 -2.54
N VAL A 75 -22.50 4.57 -3.03
CA VAL A 75 -23.28 5.50 -3.86
C VAL A 75 -22.55 5.74 -5.17
N LEU A 76 -23.26 5.66 -6.30
CA LEU A 76 -22.74 6.02 -7.62
C LEU A 76 -23.37 7.34 -8.09
N ARG A 77 -22.54 8.21 -8.63
CA ARG A 77 -22.88 9.48 -9.28
C ARG A 77 -22.36 9.42 -10.71
N LYS A 78 -23.27 9.44 -11.69
CA LYS A 78 -22.87 9.43 -13.10
C LYS A 78 -22.13 10.71 -13.48
N SER A 79 -21.28 10.64 -14.50
CA SER A 79 -20.48 11.77 -15.01
C SER A 79 -21.26 13.09 -15.18
N CYS A 80 -22.52 13.04 -15.59
CA CYS A 80 -23.41 14.19 -15.77
C CYS A 80 -23.75 14.96 -14.48
N SER A 81 -23.44 14.42 -13.30
CA SER A 81 -23.70 15.11 -12.02
C SER A 81 -22.62 16.13 -11.65
N LEU A 82 -21.43 16.07 -12.26
CA LEU A 82 -20.41 17.11 -12.07
C LEU A 82 -20.62 18.26 -13.05
N PRO A 83 -20.39 19.52 -12.63
CA PRO A 83 -20.36 20.64 -13.55
C PRO A 83 -19.35 20.40 -14.69
N ALA A 84 -19.79 20.55 -15.95
CA ALA A 84 -18.98 20.23 -17.13
C ALA A 84 -17.62 20.97 -17.17
N GLU A 85 -17.59 22.22 -16.70
CA GLU A 85 -16.35 23.01 -16.59
C GLU A 85 -15.38 22.45 -15.55
N LEU A 86 -15.88 21.99 -14.39
CA LEU A 86 -15.05 21.34 -13.39
C LEU A 86 -14.52 20.01 -13.92
N HIS A 87 -15.38 19.25 -14.59
CA HIS A 87 -15.04 17.98 -15.23
C HIS A 87 -13.85 18.13 -16.19
N SER A 88 -13.95 19.10 -17.11
CA SER A 88 -12.93 19.37 -18.12
C SER A 88 -11.59 19.78 -17.48
N ARG A 89 -11.64 20.61 -16.42
CA ARG A 89 -10.44 21.04 -15.71
C ARG A 89 -9.77 19.92 -14.92
N VAL A 90 -10.55 19.04 -14.28
CA VAL A 90 -10.01 17.87 -13.57
C VAL A 90 -9.33 16.90 -14.54
N GLN A 91 -9.95 16.59 -15.68
CA GLN A 91 -9.33 15.73 -16.69
C GLN A 91 -8.02 16.33 -17.23
N ALA A 92 -8.04 17.63 -17.57
CA ALA A 92 -6.84 18.34 -18.00
C ALA A 92 -5.74 18.36 -16.92
N ALA A 93 -6.11 18.48 -15.64
CA ALA A 93 -5.19 18.42 -14.51
C ALA A 93 -4.52 17.04 -14.40
N LEU A 94 -5.29 15.95 -14.48
CA LEU A 94 -4.78 14.58 -14.44
C LEU A 94 -3.81 14.29 -15.59
N LEU A 95 -4.14 14.74 -16.81
CA LEU A 95 -3.25 14.62 -17.97
C LEU A 95 -1.98 15.47 -17.83
N THR A 96 -2.06 16.64 -17.19
CA THR A 96 -0.91 17.51 -16.92
C THR A 96 0.02 16.89 -15.90
N LEU A 97 -0.52 16.33 -14.81
CA LEU A 97 0.25 15.58 -13.81
C LEU A 97 0.98 14.37 -14.44
N ARG A 98 0.31 13.64 -15.34
CA ARG A 98 0.94 12.56 -16.09
C ARG A 98 2.07 13.06 -16.98
N ARG A 99 1.85 14.11 -17.79
CA ARG A 99 2.89 14.67 -18.67
C ARG A 99 4.12 15.16 -17.92
N LYS A 100 3.93 15.72 -16.72
CA LYS A 100 5.04 16.13 -15.85
C LYS A 100 5.74 14.94 -15.18
N GLY A 101 5.13 13.75 -15.19
CA GLY A 101 5.67 12.56 -14.55
C GLY A 101 5.47 12.54 -13.03
N CYS A 102 4.45 13.24 -12.52
CA CYS A 102 4.19 13.32 -11.07
C CYS A 102 3.63 12.02 -10.48
N LEU A 103 3.11 11.12 -11.30
CA LEU A 103 2.55 9.84 -10.84
C LEU A 103 3.60 8.74 -10.97
N LEU A 104 4.02 8.18 -9.84
CA LEU A 104 5.11 7.20 -9.75
C LEU A 104 4.64 5.92 -9.08
N LYS A 105 5.26 4.78 -9.41
CA LYS A 105 5.00 3.54 -8.68
C LYS A 105 5.64 3.64 -7.29
N ASP A 106 4.92 3.17 -6.29
CA ASP A 106 5.42 3.16 -4.93
C ASP A 106 6.12 1.83 -4.67
N LEU A 107 7.32 1.93 -4.08
CA LEU A 107 8.04 0.78 -3.55
C LEU A 107 7.52 0.52 -2.13
N VAL A 108 6.57 -0.39 -2.01
CA VAL A 108 5.85 -0.65 -0.75
C VAL A 108 6.30 -1.96 -0.12
N ARG A 109 6.05 -2.15 1.17
CA ARG A 109 6.36 -3.41 1.87
C ARG A 109 5.10 -4.23 2.09
N VAL A 110 5.06 -5.42 1.50
CA VAL A 110 3.95 -6.37 1.66
C VAL A 110 4.52 -7.70 2.14
N ARG A 111 4.12 -8.16 3.34
CA ARG A 111 4.62 -9.41 3.95
C ARG A 111 6.15 -9.46 4.00
N ASP A 112 6.74 -8.36 4.46
CA ASP A 112 8.20 -8.20 4.61
C ASP A 112 9.01 -8.24 3.30
N ARG A 113 8.34 -8.14 2.15
CA ARG A 113 8.96 -8.04 0.83
C ARG A 113 8.66 -6.69 0.21
N ASP A 114 9.68 -6.06 -0.38
CA ASP A 114 9.50 -4.85 -1.17
C ASP A 114 8.91 -5.21 -2.54
N VAL A 115 7.87 -4.50 -2.94
CA VAL A 115 7.15 -4.71 -4.21
C VAL A 115 6.74 -3.36 -4.80
N PHE A 116 6.75 -3.25 -6.13
CA PHE A 116 6.14 -2.11 -6.79
C PHE A 116 4.63 -2.24 -6.86
N THR A 117 3.95 -1.13 -6.67
CA THR A 117 2.53 -1.04 -6.96
C THR A 117 2.30 -1.14 -8.47
N ALA A 118 1.23 -1.83 -8.88
CA ALA A 118 0.84 -1.91 -10.29
C ALA A 118 0.44 -0.53 -10.83
N VAL A 119 -0.22 0.27 -10.00
CA VAL A 119 -0.66 1.63 -10.30
C VAL A 119 0.41 2.66 -9.90
N SER A 120 0.54 3.71 -10.69
CA SER A 120 1.32 4.90 -10.36
C SER A 120 0.47 5.89 -9.57
N ARG A 121 1.06 6.57 -8.58
CA ARG A 121 0.34 7.42 -7.63
C ARG A 121 1.00 8.76 -7.38
N ALA A 122 0.18 9.70 -6.91
CA ALA A 122 0.60 10.96 -6.33
C ALA A 122 -0.37 11.33 -5.20
N LEU A 123 0.16 11.83 -4.08
CA LEU A 123 -0.67 12.35 -2.99
C LEU A 123 -0.77 13.86 -3.10
N LEU A 124 -1.99 14.39 -3.15
CA LEU A 124 -2.25 15.82 -3.02
C LEU A 124 -3.09 16.06 -1.77
N GLY A 125 -2.95 17.20 -1.10
CA GLY A 125 -3.69 17.43 0.14
C GLY A 125 -3.45 18.77 0.80
N GLU A 126 -3.95 18.89 2.01
CA GLU A 126 -3.64 20.01 2.90
C GLU A 126 -2.12 20.12 3.12
N PRO A 127 -1.55 21.35 3.14
CA PRO A 127 -0.13 21.54 3.38
C PRO A 127 0.34 20.84 4.67
N GLY A 128 1.46 20.13 4.60
CA GLY A 128 2.03 19.42 5.74
C GLY A 128 1.36 18.11 6.12
N HIS A 129 0.34 17.65 5.37
CA HIS A 129 -0.31 16.38 5.63
C HIS A 129 0.40 15.21 4.94
N THR A 130 0.27 14.03 5.53
CA THR A 130 0.79 12.77 4.98
C THR A 130 -0.30 11.70 5.00
N TYR A 131 -0.12 10.65 4.21
CA TYR A 131 -1.01 9.50 4.19
C TYR A 131 -0.19 8.20 4.20
N ARG A 132 -0.41 7.35 5.21
CA ARG A 132 0.30 6.08 5.34
C ARG A 132 -0.53 4.93 4.80
N TYR A 133 0.09 4.09 3.98
CA TYR A 133 -0.47 2.82 3.56
C TYR A 133 0.66 1.83 3.25
N LEU A 134 0.47 0.53 3.52
CA LEU A 134 1.48 -0.51 3.22
C LEU A 134 2.90 -0.15 3.68
N ASP A 135 3.01 0.34 4.92
CA ASP A 135 4.26 0.76 5.56
C ASP A 135 5.01 1.92 4.86
N THR A 136 4.32 2.65 3.99
CA THR A 136 4.86 3.78 3.21
C THR A 136 4.08 5.04 3.54
N ARG A 137 4.77 6.09 3.98
CA ARG A 137 4.19 7.42 4.22
C ARG A 137 4.33 8.29 2.98
N LEU A 138 3.23 8.57 2.31
CA LEU A 138 3.20 9.52 1.21
C LEU A 138 3.08 10.96 1.74
N PHE A 139 3.81 11.88 1.12
CA PHE A 139 3.83 13.30 1.47
C PHE A 139 2.98 14.10 0.49
N ALA A 140 2.06 14.93 1.00
CA ALA A 140 1.10 15.62 0.14
C ALA A 140 1.78 16.75 -0.64
N ILE A 141 1.60 16.76 -1.96
CA ILE A 141 1.75 17.98 -2.75
C ILE A 141 0.61 18.92 -2.32
N PRO A 142 0.90 20.12 -1.81
CA PRO A 142 -0.12 21.01 -1.27
C PRO A 142 -1.14 21.39 -2.35
N TRP A 143 -2.41 21.39 -1.96
CA TRP A 143 -3.46 22.02 -2.75
C TRP A 143 -3.20 23.52 -2.91
N HIS A 144 -3.73 24.08 -4.00
CA HIS A 144 -3.68 25.50 -4.27
C HIS A 144 -5.10 26.05 -4.28
N SER A 145 -5.35 27.05 -3.44
CA SER A 145 -6.59 27.82 -3.36
C SER A 145 -6.29 29.30 -3.57
N GLU A 146 -7.34 30.09 -3.79
CA GLU A 146 -7.21 31.52 -4.03
C GLU A 146 -6.55 32.25 -2.84
N ASP A 147 -6.78 31.78 -1.61
CA ASP A 147 -6.18 32.35 -0.39
C ASP A 147 -4.67 32.06 -0.26
N ILE A 148 -4.21 30.94 -0.83
CA ILE A 148 -2.79 30.54 -0.82
C ILE A 148 -2.03 31.33 -1.88
N ASP A 149 -2.67 31.60 -3.02
CA ASP A 149 -2.08 32.35 -4.13
C ASP A 149 -1.76 33.81 -3.72
N VAL A 150 -2.54 34.41 -2.81
CA VAL A 150 -2.28 35.76 -2.26
C VAL A 150 -1.00 35.80 -1.40
N LYS A 151 -0.55 34.66 -0.83
CA LYS A 151 0.66 34.58 0.01
C LYS A 151 1.95 34.35 -0.77
N GLY A 152 1.90 34.29 -2.11
CA GLY A 152 3.07 34.33 -2.98
C GLY A 152 4.03 33.13 -2.86
N GLN A 153 3.58 32.00 -2.30
CA GLN A 153 4.43 30.85 -2.05
C GLN A 153 4.49 29.95 -3.30
N ASN A 154 5.37 30.29 -4.25
CA ASN A 154 5.61 29.49 -5.46
C ASN A 154 6.42 28.22 -5.11
N CYS A 155 5.75 27.18 -4.61
CA CYS A 155 6.38 25.88 -4.37
C CYS A 155 6.49 25.01 -5.62
N CYS A 156 5.75 25.32 -6.70
CA CYS A 156 5.73 24.58 -7.94
C CYS A 156 5.50 25.49 -9.16
N ASP A 157 5.62 24.92 -10.36
CA ASP A 157 5.37 25.64 -11.61
C ASP A 157 3.87 25.96 -11.84
N PRO A 158 3.54 26.93 -12.71
CA PRO A 158 2.16 27.39 -12.91
C PRO A 158 1.17 26.30 -13.38
N ASP A 159 1.62 25.36 -14.21
CA ASP A 159 0.75 24.30 -14.74
C ASP A 159 0.44 23.27 -13.65
N LEU A 160 1.45 22.92 -12.84
CA LEU A 160 1.23 22.02 -11.69
C LEU A 160 0.30 22.68 -10.67
N ARG A 161 0.52 23.96 -10.37
CA ARG A 161 -0.35 24.74 -9.49
C ARG A 161 -1.80 24.74 -9.99
N ALA A 162 -2.02 24.98 -11.28
CA ALA A 162 -3.36 24.95 -11.87
C ALA A 162 -4.01 23.55 -11.77
N ALA A 163 -3.23 22.49 -11.99
CA ALA A 163 -3.70 21.11 -11.82
C ALA A 163 -4.09 20.80 -10.37
N CYS A 164 -3.26 21.19 -9.41
CA CYS A 164 -3.55 21.07 -7.98
C CYS A 164 -4.79 21.88 -7.57
N LYS A 165 -5.00 23.09 -8.12
CA LYS A 165 -6.20 23.91 -7.91
C LYS A 165 -7.46 23.20 -8.41
N ALA A 166 -7.44 22.64 -9.61
CA ALA A 166 -8.59 21.90 -10.15
C ALA A 166 -8.98 20.70 -9.26
N LEU A 167 -8.00 19.98 -8.71
CA LEU A 167 -8.24 18.85 -7.79
C LEU A 167 -8.71 19.31 -6.40
N TRP A 168 -8.29 20.49 -5.94
CA TRP A 168 -8.85 21.13 -4.74
C TRP A 168 -10.31 21.56 -4.94
N GLU A 169 -10.66 22.06 -6.12
CA GLU A 169 -12.06 22.38 -6.43
C GLU A 169 -12.94 21.13 -6.52
N LEU A 170 -12.41 20.03 -7.08
CA LEU A 170 -13.06 18.72 -7.02
C LEU A 170 -13.27 18.26 -5.56
N ASN A 171 -12.26 18.46 -4.70
CA ASN A 171 -12.37 18.18 -3.27
C ASN A 171 -13.49 18.99 -2.63
N THR A 172 -13.60 20.28 -2.97
CA THR A 172 -14.63 21.19 -2.46
C THR A 172 -16.02 20.76 -2.90
N PHE A 173 -16.16 20.33 -4.16
CA PHE A 173 -17.39 19.72 -4.67
C PHE A 173 -17.77 18.48 -3.85
N PHE A 174 -16.83 17.55 -3.62
CA PHE A 174 -17.11 16.33 -2.85
C PHE A 174 -17.46 16.59 -1.39
N CYS A 175 -16.77 17.52 -0.70
CA CYS A 175 -17.14 17.91 0.66
C CYS A 175 -18.60 18.42 0.72
N THR A 176 -19.02 19.16 -0.31
CA THR A 176 -20.38 19.69 -0.44
C THR A 176 -21.39 18.59 -0.78
N ASP A 177 -21.12 17.75 -1.78
CA ASP A 177 -22.03 16.67 -2.21
C ASP A 177 -22.26 15.67 -1.06
N VAL A 178 -21.20 15.27 -0.35
CA VAL A 178 -21.32 14.37 0.82
C VAL A 178 -22.13 15.00 1.94
N SER A 179 -21.97 16.30 2.19
CA SER A 179 -22.74 17.01 3.22
C SER A 179 -24.22 17.18 2.85
N GLN A 180 -24.53 17.22 1.55
CA GLN A 180 -25.90 17.32 1.04
C GLN A 180 -26.60 15.97 0.95
N LEU A 181 -25.85 14.87 0.79
CA LEU A 181 -26.36 13.50 0.75
C LEU A 181 -26.99 13.09 2.09
N LYS A 182 -28.32 13.25 2.19
CA LYS A 182 -29.10 12.82 3.36
C LYS A 182 -29.09 11.31 3.51
N GLU A 183 -29.34 10.84 4.73
CA GLU A 183 -29.64 9.43 5.00
C GLU A 183 -30.89 9.03 4.19
N GLY A 184 -30.68 8.28 3.11
CA GLY A 184 -31.73 7.93 2.15
C GLY A 184 -31.78 8.74 0.84
N ASP A 185 -30.80 9.60 0.54
CA ASP A 185 -30.64 10.21 -0.79
C ASP A 185 -30.26 9.12 -1.82
N ARG A 186 -31.29 8.42 -2.28
CA ARG A 186 -31.28 7.41 -3.32
C ARG A 186 -31.28 8.10 -4.67
N LEU A 187 -30.12 8.27 -5.29
CA LEU A 187 -30.04 8.79 -6.65
C LEU A 187 -29.89 7.68 -7.69
N THR A 188 -30.98 7.56 -8.44
CA THR A 188 -31.24 6.93 -9.74
C THR A 188 -30.62 5.56 -10.02
N GLN A 189 -31.47 4.56 -9.74
CA GLN A 189 -31.50 3.22 -10.29
C GLN A 189 -31.27 3.21 -11.81
N TRP A 190 -30.64 2.15 -12.30
CA TRP A 190 -30.37 1.82 -13.70
C TRP A 190 -31.65 1.57 -14.54
N ALA A 191 -32.70 2.37 -14.38
CA ALA A 191 -33.98 2.21 -15.05
C ALA A 191 -34.06 3.06 -16.33
N LYS A 192 -33.99 2.36 -17.47
CA LYS A 192 -34.37 2.73 -18.85
C LYS A 192 -33.52 3.79 -19.58
N GLY A 193 -32.53 3.29 -20.34
CA GLY A 193 -31.93 3.99 -21.48
C GLY A 193 -32.52 3.61 -22.86
N GLU A 194 -33.60 2.81 -22.94
CA GLU A 194 -34.13 2.32 -24.24
C GLU A 194 -35.55 2.79 -24.60
N ALA A 195 -36.16 3.69 -23.82
CA ALA A 195 -37.56 4.11 -24.08
C ALA A 195 -37.74 5.51 -24.70
N GLU A 196 -36.68 6.32 -24.84
CA GLU A 196 -36.77 7.70 -25.37
C GLU A 196 -36.17 7.87 -26.77
N ALA A 197 -36.24 6.83 -27.61
CA ALA A 197 -36.03 6.96 -29.06
C ALA A 197 -37.33 6.76 -29.87
N LYS A 198 -38.48 6.60 -29.21
CA LYS A 198 -39.78 6.44 -29.87
C LYS A 198 -40.90 7.13 -29.09
N GLN A 199 -40.89 8.45 -29.04
CA GLN A 199 -42.11 9.25 -28.88
C GLN A 199 -41.78 10.73 -29.10
N GLY A 200 -42.20 11.25 -30.25
CA GLY A 200 -42.05 12.65 -30.59
C GLY A 200 -42.13 12.87 -32.08
N GLU A 201 -43.32 12.75 -32.64
CA GLU A 201 -43.88 13.67 -33.66
C GLU A 201 -45.18 13.07 -34.22
N GLU A 202 -46.31 13.46 -33.61
CA GLU A 202 -47.61 13.45 -34.26
C GLU A 202 -48.00 14.91 -34.48
N GLY A 203 -48.09 15.31 -35.76
CA GLY A 203 -48.51 16.62 -36.22
C GLY A 203 -48.89 16.54 -37.70
N ASP A 204 -50.20 16.50 -37.94
CA ASP A 204 -50.90 16.31 -39.23
C ASP A 204 -50.42 17.19 -40.40
N THR A 205 -50.35 16.61 -41.62
CA THR A 205 -51.23 17.00 -42.76
C THR A 205 -50.97 16.15 -44.03
N GLU A 206 -51.97 15.35 -44.40
CA GLU A 206 -52.55 15.14 -45.74
C GLU A 206 -51.64 15.08 -47.00
N SER A 207 -51.46 13.89 -47.58
CA SER A 207 -52.05 13.51 -48.90
C SER A 207 -51.32 12.38 -49.66
N LYS A 208 -52.14 11.48 -50.24
CA LYS A 208 -52.00 10.73 -51.50
C LYS A 208 -50.99 9.57 -51.65
N HIS A 209 -51.59 8.37 -51.72
CA HIS A 209 -51.31 7.22 -52.59
C HIS A 209 -50.09 7.27 -53.53
N SER A 210 -49.27 6.21 -53.47
CA SER A 210 -49.04 5.32 -54.62
C SER A 210 -48.32 4.03 -54.19
N GLU A 211 -48.69 2.98 -54.91
CA GLU A 211 -48.25 1.58 -54.84
C GLU A 211 -46.78 1.44 -55.24
N ASP A 212 -46.05 0.46 -54.69
CA ASP A 212 -45.61 -0.75 -55.40
C ASP A 212 -44.32 -1.39 -54.84
N SER A 213 -44.34 -2.73 -54.81
CA SER A 213 -43.21 -3.66 -55.03
C SER A 213 -42.11 -3.77 -53.95
N LYS A 214 -41.46 -4.92 -53.68
CA LYS A 214 -41.66 -6.36 -53.86
C LYS A 214 -40.41 -7.00 -53.21
N ASN A 215 -40.60 -8.12 -52.52
CA ASN A 215 -39.72 -9.29 -52.34
C ASN A 215 -38.19 -9.14 -52.45
N SER A 216 -37.49 -9.69 -51.44
CA SER A 216 -36.46 -10.72 -51.67
C SER A 216 -36.28 -11.58 -50.42
N GLU A 217 -36.74 -12.82 -50.50
CA GLU A 217 -36.25 -13.95 -49.70
C GLU A 217 -34.83 -14.33 -50.15
N GLY A 218 -34.09 -15.06 -49.32
CA GLY A 218 -33.17 -16.07 -49.82
C GLY A 218 -31.82 -16.20 -49.11
N GLY A 219 -31.68 -17.31 -48.38
CA GLY A 219 -30.42 -18.07 -48.21
C GLY A 219 -29.58 -17.69 -47.00
N ASP A 220 -28.90 -18.61 -46.32
CA ASP A 220 -28.94 -20.06 -46.33
C ASP A 220 -28.24 -20.51 -45.05
N SER A 221 -28.69 -21.64 -44.50
CA SER A 221 -28.05 -22.28 -43.36
C SER A 221 -26.87 -23.10 -43.85
N GLU A 222 -25.71 -23.04 -43.20
CA GLU A 222 -24.92 -24.26 -43.01
C GLU A 222 -23.93 -24.16 -41.85
N SER A 223 -24.12 -25.13 -40.95
CA SER A 223 -23.37 -25.50 -39.77
C SER A 223 -21.98 -26.06 -40.07
N ARG A 224 -21.00 -25.74 -39.21
CA ARG A 224 -19.82 -26.59 -38.98
C ARG A 224 -19.52 -26.69 -37.48
N GLN A 225 -19.49 -27.94 -37.01
CA GLN A 225 -19.05 -28.39 -35.69
C GLN A 225 -17.52 -28.55 -35.66
N SER A 226 -16.94 -28.37 -34.48
CA SER A 226 -15.74 -29.06 -33.98
C SER A 226 -15.64 -28.72 -32.48
N GLU A 227 -16.05 -29.60 -31.58
CA GLU A 227 -15.28 -30.69 -30.94
C GLU A 227 -14.25 -30.22 -29.89
N GLU A 228 -14.65 -30.47 -28.65
CA GLU A 228 -13.97 -30.89 -27.42
C GLU A 228 -12.43 -30.84 -27.33
N GLY A 229 -11.98 -30.33 -26.18
CA GLY A 229 -10.66 -30.57 -25.62
C GLY A 229 -10.72 -30.47 -24.10
N ASP A 230 -10.98 -31.60 -23.45
CA ASP A 230 -10.83 -31.82 -22.01
C ASP A 230 -9.37 -31.61 -21.56
N THR A 231 -9.15 -30.85 -20.49
CA THR A 231 -7.96 -31.00 -19.66
C THR A 231 -8.31 -30.98 -18.18
N GLU A 232 -8.25 -32.19 -17.61
CA GLU A 232 -8.00 -32.57 -16.23
C GLU A 232 -7.49 -31.44 -15.31
N SER A 233 -8.29 -31.10 -14.31
CA SER A 233 -7.92 -30.29 -13.15
C SER A 233 -7.07 -31.09 -12.17
N LYS A 234 -5.80 -30.70 -11.99
CA LYS A 234 -4.94 -31.12 -10.88
C LYS A 234 -4.52 -29.90 -10.06
N HIS A 235 -4.95 -29.91 -8.80
CA HIS A 235 -4.40 -29.25 -7.61
C HIS A 235 -3.68 -27.89 -7.76
N SER A 236 -4.33 -26.83 -7.30
CA SER A 236 -3.67 -25.56 -6.94
C SER A 236 -3.50 -25.44 -5.43
N GLU A 237 -2.47 -26.12 -4.90
CA GLU A 237 -1.81 -25.75 -3.64
C GLU A 237 -0.43 -25.20 -3.98
N GLU A 238 -0.31 -23.91 -4.30
CA GLU A 238 0.99 -23.23 -4.30
C GLU A 238 0.82 -21.71 -4.13
N TRP A 239 1.01 -21.23 -2.90
CA TRP A 239 1.30 -19.82 -2.63
C TRP A 239 2.82 -19.63 -2.69
N ASP A 240 3.40 -19.76 -3.88
CA ASP A 240 4.79 -19.40 -4.09
C ASP A 240 4.90 -18.14 -4.96
N ILE A 241 5.49 -17.10 -4.37
CA ILE A 241 6.15 -16.06 -5.14
C ILE A 241 7.49 -16.66 -5.56
N GLU A 242 7.47 -17.51 -6.59
CA GLU A 242 8.64 -17.80 -7.41
C GLU A 242 8.68 -16.77 -8.54
N SER A 243 9.52 -15.74 -8.40
CA SER A 243 10.20 -15.17 -9.55
C SER A 243 11.50 -15.95 -9.72
N LYS A 244 11.41 -17.12 -10.37
CA LYS A 244 12.59 -17.73 -10.99
C LYS A 244 12.99 -16.85 -12.17
N HIS A 245 14.03 -16.05 -12.01
CA HIS A 245 14.90 -15.73 -13.12
C HIS A 245 16.10 -16.67 -13.02
N SER A 246 16.09 -17.69 -13.87
CA SER A 246 17.25 -18.53 -14.13
C SER A 246 18.31 -17.71 -14.86
N GLU A 247 19.47 -17.58 -14.23
CA GLU A 247 20.73 -17.38 -14.94
C GLU A 247 21.00 -18.64 -15.77
N GLU A 248 20.85 -18.54 -17.09
CA GLU A 248 21.62 -19.37 -18.02
C GLU A 248 22.08 -18.47 -19.17
N GLY A 249 23.40 -18.25 -19.23
CA GLY A 249 24.04 -17.71 -20.41
C GLY A 249 24.04 -18.75 -21.52
N CYS A 250 23.76 -18.31 -22.74
CA CYS A 250 24.31 -18.94 -23.93
C CYS A 250 24.62 -17.90 -25.01
N SER A 251 25.88 -17.95 -25.43
CA SER A 251 26.51 -17.25 -26.54
C SER A 251 25.79 -17.45 -27.88
N GLY A 252 25.69 -16.39 -28.69
CA GLY A 252 25.25 -16.49 -30.08
C GLY A 252 25.33 -15.17 -30.86
N SER A 253 26.48 -14.95 -31.49
CA SER A 253 26.81 -14.07 -32.64
C SER A 253 25.75 -13.20 -33.36
N LYS A 254 26.09 -11.90 -33.49
CA LYS A 254 26.04 -10.97 -34.66
C LYS A 254 24.82 -10.94 -35.61
N GLN A 255 24.20 -9.76 -35.73
CA GLN A 255 24.13 -8.87 -36.94
C GLN A 255 23.34 -7.60 -36.55
N GLU A 256 23.98 -6.42 -36.45
CA GLU A 256 24.07 -5.35 -37.47
C GLU A 256 22.73 -4.86 -38.04
N GLY A 257 22.47 -3.56 -37.86
CA GLY A 257 21.33 -2.82 -38.40
C GLY A 257 21.28 -1.39 -37.85
N GLU A 258 22.13 -0.53 -38.40
CA GLU A 258 22.25 0.93 -38.20
C GLU A 258 20.91 1.67 -38.27
N TRP A 259 20.78 2.81 -37.56
CA TRP A 259 20.55 4.15 -38.14
C TRP A 259 20.74 5.18 -37.02
N GLU A 260 21.89 5.88 -37.06
CA GLU A 260 22.16 7.10 -36.29
C GLU A 260 21.42 8.31 -36.90
N THR A 261 21.17 9.33 -36.08
CA THR A 261 21.37 10.71 -36.55
C THR A 261 21.96 11.56 -35.42
N GLU A 262 23.05 12.21 -35.78
CA GLU A 262 24.04 12.95 -34.98
C GLU A 262 23.49 14.12 -34.15
N PHE A 263 24.17 14.46 -33.04
CA PHE A 263 24.89 15.75 -32.95
C PHE A 263 26.09 15.65 -32.00
N LYS A 264 27.26 16.00 -32.54
CA LYS A 264 28.60 16.04 -31.93
C LYS A 264 28.75 17.13 -30.86
N HIS A 265 29.59 16.88 -29.85
CA HIS A 265 30.80 17.70 -29.61
C HIS A 265 31.84 16.94 -28.77
N SER A 266 33.05 16.86 -29.32
CA SER A 266 34.26 16.20 -28.80
C SER A 266 35.01 17.08 -27.79
N ILE A 267 35.72 16.46 -26.82
CA ILE A 267 37.13 16.72 -26.46
C ILE A 267 37.73 15.41 -25.89
N GLU A 268 38.97 15.10 -26.31
CA GLU A 268 39.78 13.89 -26.09
C GLU A 268 40.62 13.89 -24.79
N GLU A 269 41.29 12.74 -24.61
CA GLU A 269 42.47 12.38 -23.79
C GLU A 269 42.20 11.70 -22.44
N GLY A 270 42.79 10.55 -22.09
CA GLY A 270 43.81 9.72 -22.73
C GLY A 270 44.08 8.41 -21.95
N GLU A 271 44.38 7.36 -22.72
CA GLU A 271 45.26 6.18 -22.52
C GLU A 271 45.47 5.40 -21.19
N SER A 272 45.30 4.07 -21.35
CA SER A 272 46.21 2.94 -21.04
C SER A 272 46.48 2.57 -19.56
N SER A 273 46.33 1.31 -19.11
CA SER A 273 47.27 0.21 -19.41
C SER A 273 46.75 -1.16 -18.93
N GLN A 274 47.04 -2.20 -19.71
CA GLN A 274 46.89 -3.64 -19.43
C GLN A 274 47.71 -4.13 -18.22
N VAL A 275 47.29 -5.25 -17.59
CA VAL A 275 48.13 -6.45 -17.28
C VAL A 275 47.22 -7.68 -17.01
N LYS A 276 47.45 -8.77 -17.76
CA LYS A 276 47.11 -10.21 -17.50
C LYS A 276 48.36 -10.88 -16.89
N PRO A 277 48.36 -12.08 -16.22
CA PRO A 277 47.83 -13.39 -16.69
C PRO A 277 47.33 -14.27 -15.50
N GLY A 278 46.96 -15.55 -15.57
CA GLY A 278 47.00 -16.63 -16.56
C GLY A 278 46.62 -17.97 -15.89
N GLU A 279 46.18 -18.92 -16.74
CA GLU A 279 46.45 -20.38 -16.68
C GLU A 279 45.66 -21.29 -15.70
N THR A 280 44.71 -22.11 -16.22
CA THR A 280 44.80 -23.58 -16.55
C THR A 280 44.85 -24.49 -15.30
N SER A 281 44.19 -25.64 -15.15
CA SER A 281 43.35 -26.53 -15.98
C SER A 281 43.09 -27.84 -15.20
N PHE A 282 42.13 -28.67 -15.66
CA PHE A 282 41.89 -30.11 -15.36
C PHE A 282 41.36 -30.49 -13.96
N ALA A 283 40.58 -31.57 -13.75
CA ALA A 283 39.69 -32.41 -14.54
C ALA A 283 39.19 -33.55 -13.62
N ALA A 284 38.15 -34.25 -14.11
CA ALA A 284 37.75 -35.62 -13.78
C ALA A 284 36.97 -35.83 -12.46
N ALA A 285 36.05 -36.78 -12.35
CA ALA A 285 35.26 -37.64 -13.24
C ALA A 285 34.41 -38.53 -12.31
N SER A 286 33.49 -39.33 -12.91
CA SER A 286 32.90 -40.57 -12.37
C SER A 286 31.73 -40.42 -11.38
N GLU A 287 30.68 -41.24 -11.40
CA GLU A 287 29.92 -42.05 -12.38
C GLU A 287 28.92 -42.87 -11.52
N HIS A 288 27.71 -43.10 -12.06
CA HIS A 288 26.81 -44.27 -11.89
C HIS A 288 26.33 -44.71 -10.48
N ALA A 289 25.20 -45.40 -10.27
CA ALA A 289 23.95 -45.71 -10.98
C ALA A 289 23.08 -46.59 -10.03
N GLU A 290 21.83 -46.88 -10.45
CA GLU A 290 20.94 -47.99 -9.99
C GLU A 290 20.34 -47.88 -8.57
N GLY A 291 19.06 -48.15 -8.28
CA GLY A 291 18.00 -48.85 -8.99
C GLY A 291 17.55 -50.09 -8.19
N LYS A 292 16.38 -50.03 -7.51
CA LYS A 292 15.36 -51.11 -7.31
C LYS A 292 14.56 -51.01 -6.01
N CYS A 293 13.24 -51.19 -6.14
CA CYS A 293 12.27 -51.53 -5.09
C CYS A 293 12.53 -52.92 -4.47
N PRO A 294 11.85 -53.23 -3.36
CA PRO A 294 10.80 -54.26 -3.45
C PRO A 294 9.53 -53.96 -2.64
N ASP A 295 8.63 -54.93 -2.74
CA ASP A 295 7.18 -54.90 -2.58
C ASP A 295 6.73 -55.75 -1.35
N TRP A 296 5.46 -55.58 -0.96
CA TRP A 296 4.54 -56.43 -0.14
C TRP A 296 4.52 -56.39 1.40
N GLY A 297 3.28 -56.22 1.90
CA GLY A 297 2.86 -56.52 3.26
C GLY A 297 1.39 -56.20 3.56
N VAL A 298 0.48 -57.10 3.19
CA VAL A 298 -0.98 -57.09 3.44
C VAL A 298 -1.32 -57.24 4.94
N LYS A 299 -2.36 -56.55 5.43
CA LYS A 299 -3.31 -57.11 6.42
C LYS A 299 -4.67 -56.40 6.39
N ALA A 300 -5.73 -57.20 6.23
CA ALA A 300 -7.14 -56.84 6.25
C ALA A 300 -7.80 -57.28 7.57
N SER A 301 -8.86 -56.56 7.99
CA SER A 301 -10.06 -57.01 8.73
C SER A 301 -10.71 -55.77 9.35
N GLY A 302 -12.01 -55.48 9.28
CA GLY A 302 -13.17 -56.17 8.73
C GLY A 302 -14.35 -55.17 8.73
N GLY A 303 -15.40 -55.47 7.95
CA GLY A 303 -16.56 -54.61 7.79
C GLY A 303 -17.84 -55.15 8.47
N THR A 304 -18.87 -54.30 8.44
CA THR A 304 -20.32 -54.58 8.53
C THR A 304 -21.03 -53.31 8.02
N GLU A 305 -21.56 -53.30 6.78
CA GLU A 305 -22.97 -53.58 6.37
C GLU A 305 -23.98 -52.47 6.78
N THR A 306 -24.38 -51.57 5.85
CA THR A 306 -25.65 -51.50 5.03
C THR A 306 -26.88 -51.01 5.83
N GLU A 307 -27.81 -50.14 5.41
CA GLU A 307 -28.32 -49.48 4.17
C GLU A 307 -29.50 -48.52 4.65
N PRO A 308 -30.43 -47.97 3.85
CA PRO A 308 -30.36 -46.85 2.88
C PRO A 308 -31.50 -45.79 3.09
N VAL A 309 -31.87 -45.03 2.05
CA VAL A 309 -33.07 -44.15 1.87
C VAL A 309 -32.87 -42.69 2.32
N GLY A 310 -33.17 -41.64 1.55
CA GLY A 310 -33.78 -41.49 0.22
C GLY A 310 -34.03 -39.99 -0.07
N LEU A 311 -34.02 -39.66 -1.36
CA LEU A 311 -34.21 -38.33 -1.96
C LEU A 311 -35.46 -37.59 -1.45
N LYS A 312 -35.34 -36.26 -1.26
CA LYS A 312 -36.34 -35.28 -1.69
C LYS A 312 -35.78 -33.86 -1.69
N ALA A 313 -35.72 -33.28 -2.89
CA ALA A 313 -35.61 -31.85 -3.12
C ALA A 313 -36.84 -31.13 -2.54
N GLN A 314 -36.61 -30.05 -1.80
CA GLN A 314 -37.58 -28.97 -1.61
C GLN A 314 -36.81 -27.65 -1.58
N GLU A 315 -36.91 -26.92 -2.69
CA GLU A 315 -36.72 -25.47 -2.72
C GLU A 315 -37.70 -24.82 -1.73
N LYS A 316 -37.20 -23.93 -0.87
CA LYS A 316 -38.02 -23.03 -0.06
C LYS A 316 -37.44 -21.61 -0.05
N PRO A 317 -38.29 -20.58 0.09
CA PRO A 317 -38.00 -19.22 -0.34
C PRO A 317 -37.18 -18.43 0.69
N VAL A 318 -36.39 -17.49 0.17
CA VAL A 318 -35.60 -16.50 0.89
C VAL A 318 -36.55 -15.51 1.60
N ALA A 319 -37.00 -15.84 2.82
CA ALA A 319 -37.70 -14.89 3.70
C ALA A 319 -37.62 -15.17 5.21
N GLU A 320 -37.02 -16.28 5.65
CA GLU A 320 -36.94 -16.63 7.08
C GLU A 320 -35.49 -16.90 7.52
N LEU A 321 -34.69 -15.83 7.59
CA LEU A 321 -33.35 -15.86 8.21
C LEU A 321 -33.07 -14.56 8.99
N LYS A 322 -34.12 -13.99 9.61
CA LYS A 322 -34.04 -12.78 10.45
C LYS A 322 -33.99 -13.03 11.96
N HIS A 323 -33.92 -14.28 12.41
CA HIS A 323 -33.77 -14.61 13.84
C HIS A 323 -32.73 -15.70 14.06
N SER A 324 -31.44 -15.38 13.85
CA SER A 324 -30.32 -16.14 14.43
C SER A 324 -28.98 -15.36 14.48
N LEU A 325 -29.01 -14.02 14.46
CA LEU A 325 -27.80 -13.18 14.44
C LEU A 325 -27.57 -12.39 15.74
N SER A 326 -28.02 -12.89 16.90
CA SER A 326 -27.77 -12.22 18.19
C SER A 326 -26.63 -12.82 19.03
N ASP A 327 -26.04 -13.95 18.63
CA ASP A 327 -25.17 -14.72 19.54
C ASP A 327 -23.71 -14.78 19.06
N TYR A 328 -23.10 -13.63 18.75
CA TYR A 328 -21.64 -13.47 18.78
C TYR A 328 -21.29 -12.04 19.20
N HIS A 329 -21.63 -11.68 20.44
CA HIS A 329 -21.13 -10.47 21.08
C HIS A 329 -19.73 -10.78 21.64
N ILE A 330 -18.68 -10.23 21.02
CA ILE A 330 -17.34 -10.21 21.61
C ILE A 330 -17.39 -9.17 22.74
N GLN A 331 -17.49 -9.64 23.98
CA GLN A 331 -17.32 -8.82 25.16
C GLN A 331 -15.82 -8.74 25.47
N ASP A 332 -15.18 -7.64 25.05
CA ASP A 332 -13.86 -7.27 25.54
C ASP A 332 -14.00 -6.82 27.00
N ARG A 333 -13.78 -7.77 27.91
CA ARG A 333 -13.76 -7.49 29.35
C ARG A 333 -12.34 -7.08 29.73
N GLU A 334 -12.05 -5.78 29.69
CA GLU A 334 -10.81 -5.22 30.23
C GLU A 334 -10.81 -5.34 31.76
N GLU A 335 -9.99 -6.25 32.31
CA GLU A 335 -9.70 -6.29 33.73
C GLU A 335 -8.84 -5.08 34.13
N HIS A 336 -9.40 -4.20 34.96
CA HIS A 336 -8.71 -3.05 35.52
C HIS A 336 -7.66 -3.48 36.56
N GLY A 337 -6.39 -3.42 36.17
CA GLY A 337 -5.25 -3.35 37.09
C GLY A 337 -4.85 -1.89 37.31
N SER A 338 -5.00 -1.41 38.54
CA SER A 338 -4.64 -0.04 38.94
C SER A 338 -3.13 0.22 38.87
N GLY A 339 -2.71 1.05 37.92
CA GLY A 339 -1.39 1.66 37.84
C GLY A 339 -1.47 2.92 36.98
N GLN A 340 -1.40 4.09 37.62
CA GLN A 340 -1.44 5.40 36.95
C GLN A 340 -0.06 5.75 36.38
N GLY A 341 -0.04 6.12 35.09
CA GLY A 341 1.11 6.73 34.42
C GLY A 341 1.41 6.11 33.07
N CYS A 342 0.79 6.63 32.01
CA CYS A 342 1.23 6.67 30.60
C CYS A 342 0.04 7.12 29.72
N SER A 343 0.33 7.96 28.74
CA SER A 343 -0.61 8.53 27.76
C SER A 343 -1.48 7.44 27.12
N GLN A 344 -2.76 7.43 27.46
CA GLN A 344 -3.75 6.58 26.80
C GLN A 344 -3.85 7.02 25.33
N PRO A 345 -3.84 6.09 24.34
CA PRO A 345 -4.19 6.45 22.98
C PRO A 345 -5.59 7.05 23.00
N SER A 346 -5.76 8.22 22.38
CA SER A 346 -7.07 8.84 22.25
C SER A 346 -8.02 7.82 21.62
N PRO A 347 -9.29 7.73 22.06
CA PRO A 347 -10.27 6.86 21.40
C PRO A 347 -10.28 7.18 19.90
N PRO A 348 -10.47 6.16 19.04
CA PRO A 348 -10.43 6.36 17.60
C PRO A 348 -11.34 7.52 17.23
N GLN A 349 -10.78 8.53 16.55
CA GLN A 349 -11.56 9.68 16.13
C GLN A 349 -12.67 9.18 15.21
N VAL A 350 -13.91 9.45 15.62
CA VAL A 350 -15.11 9.20 14.83
C VAL A 350 -15.43 10.47 14.07
N CYS A 351 -15.77 10.35 12.79
CA CYS A 351 -16.16 11.49 11.98
C CYS A 351 -17.45 12.14 12.52
N SER A 352 -17.32 13.15 13.37
CA SER A 352 -18.44 13.90 13.97
C SER A 352 -18.40 15.36 13.49
N GLY A 353 -18.92 15.62 12.29
CA GLY A 353 -18.98 16.96 11.72
C GLY A 353 -19.12 16.98 10.20
N PRO A 354 -19.15 18.17 9.56
CA PRO A 354 -19.11 18.29 8.12
C PRO A 354 -17.86 17.61 7.57
N VAL A 355 -18.04 16.76 6.55
CA VAL A 355 -16.96 15.99 5.96
C VAL A 355 -15.98 16.93 5.29
N LYS A 356 -14.71 16.84 5.70
CA LYS A 356 -13.59 17.55 5.10
C LYS A 356 -12.54 16.54 4.70
N PHE A 357 -12.54 16.17 3.43
CA PHE A 357 -11.43 15.43 2.84
C PHE A 357 -10.17 16.29 2.94
N ASN A 358 -9.11 15.75 3.53
CA ASN A 358 -7.84 16.46 3.77
C ASN A 358 -6.74 16.02 2.79
N VAL A 359 -6.93 14.90 2.08
CA VAL A 359 -6.04 14.43 1.02
C VAL A 359 -6.82 13.76 -0.11
N THR A 360 -6.21 13.69 -1.30
CA THR A 360 -6.61 12.79 -2.38
C THR A 360 -5.40 11.98 -2.86
N LEU A 361 -5.59 10.67 -2.96
CA LEU A 361 -4.62 9.76 -3.56
C LEU A 361 -4.99 9.57 -5.03
N LEU A 362 -4.18 10.14 -5.92
CA LEU A 362 -4.34 9.98 -7.35
C LEU A 362 -3.77 8.63 -7.78
N ASN A 363 -4.45 7.96 -8.70
CA ASN A 363 -4.00 6.71 -9.29
C ASN A 363 -4.00 6.84 -10.81
N TYR A 364 -3.01 6.23 -11.47
CA TYR A 364 -2.95 6.06 -12.91
C TYR A 364 -2.47 4.66 -13.25
N MET A 365 -3.07 4.04 -14.25
CA MET A 365 -2.58 2.80 -14.83
C MET A 365 -2.93 2.73 -16.31
N ASP A 366 -1.99 2.23 -17.10
CA ASP A 366 -2.19 1.85 -18.49
C ASP A 366 -2.14 0.32 -18.59
N PRO A 367 -3.28 -0.37 -18.75
CA PRO A 367 -3.32 -1.82 -18.87
C PRO A 367 -2.43 -2.36 -20.01
N ALA A 368 -2.29 -1.61 -21.11
CA ALA A 368 -1.47 -2.03 -22.25
C ALA A 368 0.04 -1.99 -21.94
N ALA A 369 0.46 -1.16 -20.98
CA ALA A 369 1.85 -1.09 -20.52
C ALA A 369 2.17 -2.10 -19.41
N MET A 370 1.20 -2.93 -19.00
CA MET A 370 1.36 -3.92 -17.93
C MET A 370 1.55 -5.31 -18.51
N SER A 371 2.65 -5.97 -18.16
CA SER A 371 2.96 -7.32 -18.67
C SER A 371 2.00 -8.38 -18.15
N GLN A 372 1.61 -8.31 -16.87
CA GLN A 372 0.66 -9.24 -16.25
C GLN A 372 -0.11 -8.54 -15.11
N LEU A 373 -1.43 -8.64 -15.14
CA LEU A 373 -2.32 -8.28 -14.03
C LEU A 373 -2.87 -9.56 -13.43
N LYS A 374 -3.06 -9.57 -12.10
CA LYS A 374 -3.59 -10.74 -11.40
C LYS A 374 -5.09 -10.87 -11.64
N GLU A 375 -5.55 -12.08 -11.88
CA GLU A 375 -6.99 -12.39 -11.88
C GLU A 375 -7.59 -12.27 -10.48
N GLU A 376 -8.84 -11.82 -10.41
CA GLU A 376 -9.60 -11.79 -9.18
C GLU A 376 -9.85 -13.23 -8.69
N PRO A 377 -9.48 -13.55 -7.43
CA PRO A 377 -9.32 -14.94 -7.00
C PRO A 377 -10.60 -15.67 -6.55
N TYR A 378 -11.72 -14.99 -6.29
CA TYR A 378 -12.86 -15.63 -5.60
C TYR A 378 -14.14 -15.66 -6.41
N TYR A 379 -14.41 -14.61 -7.17
CA TYR A 379 -15.65 -14.38 -7.89
C TYR A 379 -15.47 -14.58 -9.40
N GLY A 380 -14.23 -14.52 -9.90
CA GLY A 380 -13.95 -14.54 -11.33
C GLY A 380 -14.29 -13.22 -12.00
N MET A 381 -14.11 -12.10 -11.29
CA MET A 381 -14.45 -10.75 -11.79
C MET A 381 -13.49 -10.21 -12.87
N GLY A 382 -12.38 -10.92 -13.14
CA GLY A 382 -11.36 -10.54 -14.12
C GLY A 382 -10.11 -9.92 -13.50
N LYS A 383 -9.28 -9.31 -14.34
CA LYS A 383 -7.98 -8.74 -13.95
C LYS A 383 -8.12 -7.55 -12.99
N MET A 384 -7.33 -7.55 -11.93
CA MET A 384 -7.30 -6.50 -10.92
C MET A 384 -6.13 -5.53 -11.16
N ALA A 385 -6.44 -4.23 -11.24
CA ALA A 385 -5.47 -3.16 -11.10
C ALA A 385 -5.05 -2.98 -9.62
N VAL A 386 -6.01 -3.14 -8.71
CA VAL A 386 -5.79 -3.12 -7.26
C VAL A 386 -6.58 -4.27 -6.65
N GLY A 387 -5.91 -5.13 -5.88
CA GLY A 387 -6.53 -6.29 -5.25
C GLY A 387 -7.49 -5.92 -4.11
N TRP A 388 -8.19 -6.92 -3.58
CA TRP A 388 -9.08 -6.77 -2.42
C TRP A 388 -8.37 -6.16 -1.21
N HIS A 389 -8.86 -5.01 -0.74
CA HIS A 389 -8.31 -4.31 0.42
C HIS A 389 -9.37 -3.49 1.16
N HIS A 390 -8.99 -3.03 2.34
CA HIS A 390 -9.62 -1.90 3.03
C HIS A 390 -8.70 -0.70 2.83
N ASP A 391 -9.26 0.50 2.72
CA ASP A 391 -8.46 1.71 2.80
C ASP A 391 -7.91 1.87 4.22
N GLU A 392 -6.59 2.05 4.34
CA GLU A 392 -5.87 2.21 5.60
C GLU A 392 -5.83 3.68 6.04
N ASN A 393 -5.47 3.93 7.30
CA ASN A 393 -5.20 5.27 7.84
C ASN A 393 -6.33 6.30 7.57
N LEU A 394 -7.58 5.89 7.76
CA LEU A 394 -8.76 6.75 7.66
C LEU A 394 -9.35 7.01 9.04
N ILE A 395 -9.94 8.19 9.23
CA ILE A 395 -10.81 8.47 10.38
C ILE A 395 -11.96 7.46 10.39
N THR A 396 -12.34 6.97 11.57
CA THR A 396 -13.35 5.92 11.70
C THR A 396 -14.70 6.41 11.20
N HIS A 397 -15.37 5.60 10.37
CA HIS A 397 -16.62 5.92 9.67
C HIS A 397 -16.56 7.14 8.75
N SER A 398 -15.35 7.59 8.38
CA SER A 398 -15.23 8.65 7.39
C SER A 398 -15.52 8.13 5.98
N PRO A 399 -16.15 8.94 5.12
CA PRO A 399 -16.40 8.54 3.76
C PRO A 399 -15.13 8.59 2.91
N VAL A 400 -15.19 7.93 1.76
CA VAL A 400 -14.22 8.04 0.66
C VAL A 400 -14.99 8.44 -0.60
N ALA A 401 -14.51 9.45 -1.32
CA ALA A 401 -15.10 9.89 -2.58
C ALA A 401 -14.10 9.68 -3.73
N VAL A 402 -14.55 9.11 -4.84
CA VAL A 402 -13.67 8.77 -5.95
C VAL A 402 -14.21 9.33 -7.25
N TYR A 403 -13.40 10.13 -7.93
CA TYR A 403 -13.60 10.49 -9.34
C TYR A 403 -12.85 9.49 -10.23
N SER A 404 -13.53 8.94 -11.24
CA SER A 404 -12.97 7.96 -12.18
C SER A 404 -12.87 8.58 -13.57
N TYR A 405 -11.70 8.50 -14.22
CA TYR A 405 -11.50 9.02 -15.57
C TYR A 405 -10.81 7.98 -16.45
N SER A 406 -11.58 7.36 -17.34
CA SER A 406 -11.06 6.45 -18.36
C SER A 406 -10.68 7.25 -19.60
N CYS A 407 -9.44 7.11 -20.07
CA CYS A 407 -8.97 7.78 -21.28
C CYS A 407 -9.60 7.11 -22.50
N HIS A 408 -10.12 7.92 -23.43
CA HIS A 408 -10.51 7.47 -24.76
C HIS A 408 -9.39 7.81 -25.74
N ASP A 409 -9.14 6.93 -26.72
CA ASP A 409 -8.28 7.26 -27.84
C ASP A 409 -9.03 8.26 -28.75
N ASP A 410 -8.70 9.54 -28.67
CA ASP A 410 -9.16 10.57 -29.61
C ASP A 410 -8.58 10.40 -31.03
N LYS A 411 -8.06 9.22 -31.38
CA LYS A 411 -7.80 8.86 -32.77
C LYS A 411 -9.14 8.53 -33.43
N GLY A 412 -9.80 9.59 -33.89
CA GLY A 412 -10.96 9.52 -34.77
C GLY A 412 -10.61 8.79 -36.06
N GLU A 413 -10.75 7.48 -36.05
CA GLU A 413 -11.14 6.71 -37.22
C GLU A 413 -12.34 5.87 -36.78
N SER A 414 -13.52 6.30 -37.20
CA SER A 414 -14.71 5.48 -37.27
C SER A 414 -14.44 4.33 -38.23
N SER A 415 -13.71 3.32 -37.79
CA SER A 415 -13.72 2.00 -38.42
C SER A 415 -15.03 1.34 -37.99
N GLU A 416 -16.10 1.62 -38.74
CA GLU A 416 -17.27 0.75 -38.75
C GLU A 416 -16.79 -0.67 -39.07
N GLY A 417 -16.71 -1.55 -38.06
CA GLY A 417 -16.34 -2.95 -38.31
C GLY A 417 -15.68 -3.77 -37.20
N SER A 418 -15.29 -3.20 -36.05
CA SER A 418 -14.82 -4.04 -34.94
C SER A 418 -15.31 -3.55 -33.58
N SER A 419 -16.56 -3.88 -33.27
CA SER A 419 -17.04 -3.96 -31.89
C SER A 419 -16.36 -5.14 -31.19
N SER A 420 -15.05 -5.04 -30.94
CA SER A 420 -14.49 -5.85 -29.86
C SER A 420 -15.06 -5.25 -28.58
N ASP A 421 -15.78 -6.04 -27.79
CA ASP A 421 -16.25 -5.64 -26.45
C ASP A 421 -15.04 -5.23 -25.60
N LYS A 422 -14.69 -3.94 -25.62
CA LYS A 422 -13.59 -3.41 -24.82
C LYS A 422 -14.00 -3.52 -23.37
N ALA A 423 -13.19 -4.18 -22.57
CA ALA A 423 -13.44 -4.35 -21.15
C ALA A 423 -13.49 -2.96 -20.49
N CYS A 424 -14.60 -2.63 -19.85
CA CYS A 424 -14.73 -1.40 -19.09
C CYS A 424 -14.01 -1.51 -17.74
N TRP A 425 -13.60 -0.37 -17.20
CA TRP A 425 -13.13 -0.31 -15.81
C TRP A 425 -14.28 -0.52 -14.84
N ARG A 426 -14.03 -1.24 -13.75
CA ARG A 426 -15.06 -1.58 -12.76
C ARG A 426 -14.52 -1.47 -11.34
N ILE A 427 -15.41 -1.25 -10.38
CA ILE A 427 -15.15 -1.47 -8.95
C ILE A 427 -15.87 -2.74 -8.51
N GLY A 428 -15.14 -3.61 -7.81
CA GLY A 428 -15.71 -4.78 -7.13
C GLY A 428 -15.81 -4.52 -5.63
N LEU A 429 -16.90 -4.95 -5.00
CA LEU A 429 -17.10 -4.94 -3.56
C LEU A 429 -17.50 -6.32 -3.05
N LYS A 430 -17.05 -6.65 -1.85
CA LYS A 430 -17.45 -7.85 -1.11
C LYS A 430 -17.57 -7.57 0.38
N VAL A 431 -18.48 -8.27 1.06
CA VAL A 431 -18.50 -8.29 2.52
C VAL A 431 -17.18 -8.89 3.03
N ALA A 432 -16.58 -8.25 4.04
CA ALA A 432 -15.31 -8.72 4.59
C ALA A 432 -15.54 -10.04 5.35
N TRP A 433 -14.69 -11.03 5.09
CA TRP A 433 -14.74 -12.34 5.75
C TRP A 433 -16.04 -13.14 5.55
N ASP A 434 -16.70 -12.94 4.41
CA ASP A 434 -17.91 -13.64 4.01
C ASP A 434 -17.70 -14.29 2.64
N ILE A 435 -18.26 -15.50 2.49
CA ILE A 435 -18.24 -16.30 1.26
C ILE A 435 -19.66 -16.61 0.74
N HIS A 436 -20.71 -16.17 1.44
CA HIS A 436 -22.10 -16.47 1.08
C HIS A 436 -22.78 -15.29 0.37
N THR A 437 -22.48 -14.05 0.77
CA THR A 437 -23.04 -12.88 0.09
C THR A 437 -22.39 -12.71 -1.28
N PRO A 438 -23.17 -12.63 -2.38
CA PRO A 438 -22.62 -12.39 -3.70
C PRO A 438 -21.84 -11.07 -3.74
N GLY A 439 -20.75 -11.03 -4.51
CA GLY A 439 -20.00 -9.81 -4.77
C GLY A 439 -20.81 -8.81 -5.58
N LEU A 440 -20.52 -7.52 -5.43
CA LEU A 440 -21.10 -6.47 -6.27
C LEU A 440 -20.04 -5.96 -7.26
N MET A 441 -20.37 -5.88 -8.54
CA MET A 441 -19.50 -5.31 -9.56
C MET A 441 -20.19 -4.13 -10.24
N LEU A 442 -19.55 -2.96 -10.24
CA LEU A 442 -20.06 -1.76 -10.90
C LEU A 442 -19.14 -1.32 -12.03
N PRO A 443 -19.66 -1.14 -13.27
CA PRO A 443 -18.92 -0.45 -14.32
C PRO A 443 -18.71 1.02 -13.94
N LEU A 444 -17.59 1.57 -14.36
CA LEU A 444 -17.21 2.97 -14.17
C LEU A 444 -16.99 3.60 -15.55
N GLU A 445 -17.92 4.45 -15.94
CA GLU A 445 -17.78 5.27 -17.14
C GLU A 445 -16.78 6.40 -16.89
N SER A 446 -16.34 7.04 -17.99
CA SER A 446 -15.44 8.17 -17.89
C SER A 446 -16.16 9.33 -17.22
N GLY A 447 -15.62 9.78 -16.09
CA GLY A 447 -16.17 10.86 -15.30
C GLY A 447 -17.09 10.47 -14.16
N ASP A 448 -17.41 9.19 -14.02
CA ASP A 448 -18.25 8.71 -12.91
C ASP A 448 -17.56 8.94 -11.56
N CYS A 449 -18.39 9.22 -10.56
CA CYS A 449 -17.97 9.30 -9.17
C CYS A 449 -18.64 8.22 -8.34
N TYR A 450 -17.94 7.67 -7.35
CA TYR A 450 -18.56 6.82 -6.34
C TYR A 450 -18.11 7.19 -4.93
N TYR A 451 -18.96 6.86 -3.96
CA TYR A 451 -18.71 7.12 -2.55
C TYR A 451 -18.82 5.82 -1.78
N MET A 452 -17.87 5.60 -0.86
CA MET A 452 -17.98 4.62 0.21
C MET A 452 -18.29 5.40 1.48
N ARG A 453 -19.49 5.23 2.03
CA ARG A 453 -19.98 5.96 3.20
C ARG A 453 -19.99 5.11 4.46
N ASP A 454 -20.18 5.80 5.59
CA ASP A 454 -20.52 5.20 6.88
C ASP A 454 -19.46 4.15 7.27
N ASP A 455 -19.86 2.92 7.55
CA ASP A 455 -18.95 1.83 7.91
C ASP A 455 -18.48 0.99 6.72
N LEU A 456 -18.83 1.33 5.47
CA LEU A 456 -18.62 0.47 4.31
C LEU A 456 -17.15 0.05 4.14
N ASN A 457 -16.20 0.98 4.30
CA ASN A 457 -14.78 0.65 4.20
C ASN A 457 -14.29 -0.30 5.32
N SER A 458 -14.96 -0.34 6.47
CA SER A 458 -14.62 -1.26 7.57
C SER A 458 -15.32 -2.63 7.45
N THR A 459 -16.54 -2.66 6.94
CA THR A 459 -17.36 -3.88 6.81
C THR A 459 -17.15 -4.61 5.49
N HIS A 460 -16.68 -3.91 4.46
CA HIS A 460 -16.46 -4.43 3.11
C HIS A 460 -15.03 -4.26 2.65
N GLN A 461 -14.62 -5.13 1.74
CA GLN A 461 -13.40 -4.96 0.95
C GLN A 461 -13.78 -4.52 -0.45
N HIS A 462 -12.92 -3.74 -1.08
CA HIS A 462 -13.09 -3.36 -2.48
C HIS A 462 -11.84 -3.68 -3.30
N CYS A 463 -12.03 -3.85 -4.61
CA CYS A 463 -10.97 -4.02 -5.60
C CYS A 463 -11.26 -3.17 -6.83
N VAL A 464 -10.21 -2.89 -7.60
CA VAL A 464 -10.33 -2.17 -8.87
C VAL A 464 -10.03 -3.14 -9.99
N LEU A 465 -11.03 -3.37 -10.84
CA LEU A 465 -10.95 -4.27 -11.98
C LEU A 465 -10.55 -3.46 -13.22
N ALA A 466 -9.51 -3.94 -13.90
CA ALA A 466 -8.92 -3.26 -15.04
C ALA A 466 -9.83 -3.37 -16.27
N GLY A 467 -9.99 -2.25 -16.97
CA GLY A 467 -10.46 -2.23 -18.35
C GLY A 467 -9.32 -2.34 -19.34
N ASP A 468 -9.58 -2.01 -20.60
CA ASP A 468 -8.57 -2.05 -21.67
C ASP A 468 -7.85 -0.72 -21.89
N THR A 469 -8.46 0.40 -21.49
CA THR A 469 -7.87 1.74 -21.69
C THR A 469 -7.11 2.23 -20.46
N ALA A 470 -6.22 3.19 -20.66
CA ALA A 470 -5.60 3.88 -19.54
C ALA A 470 -6.66 4.59 -18.68
N ARG A 471 -6.47 4.60 -17.35
CA ARG A 471 -7.41 5.24 -16.42
C ARG A 471 -6.67 6.00 -15.33
N PHE A 472 -7.27 7.12 -14.96
CA PHE A 472 -7.00 7.85 -13.75
C PHE A 472 -8.11 7.67 -12.71
N SER A 473 -7.77 7.83 -11.44
CA SER A 473 -8.76 8.14 -10.40
C SER A 473 -8.22 9.15 -9.40
N SER A 474 -9.10 9.96 -8.82
CA SER A 474 -8.82 10.83 -7.68
C SER A 474 -9.62 10.32 -6.48
N THR A 475 -8.94 9.75 -5.48
CA THR A 475 -9.58 9.13 -4.31
C THR A 475 -9.40 10.00 -3.07
N HIS A 476 -10.42 10.80 -2.76
CA HIS A 476 -10.48 11.77 -1.67
C HIS A 476 -10.80 11.08 -0.35
N ARG A 477 -10.03 11.40 0.68
CA ARG A 477 -9.97 10.69 1.96
C ARG A 477 -9.98 11.67 3.12
N VAL A 478 -10.56 11.24 4.23
CA VAL A 478 -10.31 11.86 5.54
C VAL A 478 -9.22 11.02 6.20
N ALA A 479 -7.97 11.30 5.85
CA ALA A 479 -6.81 10.63 6.41
C ALA A 479 -6.76 10.88 7.92
N GLU A 480 -6.53 9.83 8.70
CA GLU A 480 -6.16 10.02 10.09
C GLU A 480 -4.73 10.55 10.16
N CYS A 481 -4.60 11.75 10.69
CA CYS A 481 -3.38 12.54 10.69
C CYS A 481 -3.04 13.12 12.07
N SER A 482 -3.62 12.61 13.16
CA SER A 482 -3.28 13.01 14.54
C SER A 482 -1.76 12.98 14.81
N SER A 483 -1.03 11.99 14.28
CA SER A 483 0.43 11.91 14.27
C SER A 483 1.06 12.06 12.87
N GLY A 484 0.25 12.45 11.88
CA GLY A 484 0.61 12.43 10.45
C GLY A 484 0.80 13.80 9.80
N THR A 485 1.01 14.85 10.60
CA THR A 485 1.18 16.24 10.10
C THR A 485 2.52 16.84 10.46
N LEU A 486 3.03 17.75 9.62
CA LEU A 486 4.27 18.46 9.86
C LEU A 486 4.22 19.22 11.20
N THR A 487 3.10 19.88 11.50
CA THR A 487 2.91 20.60 12.76
C THR A 487 3.03 19.69 13.96
N TYR A 488 2.49 18.46 13.88
CA TYR A 488 2.63 17.46 14.94
C TYR A 488 4.11 17.12 15.18
N ILE A 489 4.83 16.69 14.14
CA ILE A 489 6.22 16.24 14.33
C ILE A 489 7.15 17.39 14.72
N GLN A 490 6.91 18.61 14.24
CA GLN A 490 7.65 19.79 14.68
C GLN A 490 7.41 20.10 16.17
N SER A 491 6.16 19.95 16.63
CA SER A 491 5.84 20.08 18.05
C SER A 491 6.54 19.01 18.90
N ARG A 492 6.58 17.76 18.42
CA ARG A 492 7.32 16.67 19.07
C ARG A 492 8.82 16.98 19.12
N CYS A 493 9.41 17.43 18.03
CA CYS A 493 10.82 17.83 18.01
C CYS A 493 11.10 18.96 19.01
N GLN A 494 10.23 19.98 19.06
CA GLN A 494 10.37 21.08 20.01
C GLN A 494 10.23 20.64 21.47
N GLU A 495 9.38 19.65 21.75
CA GLU A 495 9.23 19.01 23.06
C GLU A 495 10.52 18.34 23.50
N ALA A 496 11.12 17.47 22.67
CA ALA A 496 12.41 16.85 22.96
C ALA A 496 13.52 17.91 23.14
N LEU A 497 13.63 18.85 22.20
CA LEU A 497 14.68 19.88 22.22
C LEU A 497 14.54 20.87 23.39
N SER A 498 13.39 20.92 24.06
CA SER A 498 13.25 21.69 25.31
C SER A 498 14.20 21.19 26.42
N ASN A 499 14.65 19.94 26.34
CA ASN A 499 15.64 19.38 27.24
C ASN A 499 17.10 19.68 26.83
N LEU A 500 17.34 20.40 25.73
CA LEU A 500 18.67 20.75 25.25
C LEU A 500 18.96 22.24 25.44
N HIS A 501 19.94 22.57 26.27
CA HIS A 501 20.45 23.92 26.42
C HIS A 501 21.72 24.10 25.58
N THR A 502 21.76 25.14 24.75
CA THR A 502 22.95 25.55 24.01
C THR A 502 23.54 26.80 24.65
N ASP A 503 24.79 26.72 25.08
CA ASP A 503 25.52 27.86 25.60
C ASP A 503 25.77 28.89 24.48
N PRO A 504 25.34 30.16 24.63
CA PRO A 504 25.39 31.14 23.56
C PRO A 504 26.82 31.61 23.22
N ASP A 505 27.77 31.48 24.16
CA ASP A 505 29.14 31.98 24.00
C ASP A 505 30.06 30.90 23.40
N THR A 506 29.87 29.65 23.81
CA THR A 506 30.72 28.51 23.42
C THR A 506 30.09 27.61 22.36
N GLY A 507 28.76 27.68 22.17
CA GLY A 507 28.01 26.73 21.35
C GLY A 507 27.92 25.32 21.94
N SER A 508 28.38 25.12 23.20
CA SER A 508 28.34 23.81 23.84
C SER A 508 26.93 23.41 24.24
N HIS A 509 26.62 22.12 24.11
CA HIS A 509 25.31 21.56 24.44
C HIS A 509 25.33 20.86 25.80
N ARG A 510 24.26 21.03 26.57
CA ARG A 510 24.02 20.31 27.83
C ARG A 510 22.55 19.95 27.98
N LEU A 511 22.27 18.85 28.66
CA LEU A 511 20.90 18.45 28.99
C LEU A 511 20.39 19.25 30.19
N VAL A 512 19.11 19.62 30.16
CA VAL A 512 18.45 20.37 31.25
C VAL A 512 18.03 19.44 32.38
N ALA A 513 17.54 18.25 32.05
CA ALA A 513 17.10 17.22 32.98
C ALA A 513 17.67 15.84 32.60
N LEU A 514 18.07 15.09 33.64
CA LEU A 514 18.54 13.71 33.57
C LEU A 514 17.58 12.81 34.35
N LEU A 515 16.35 12.69 33.82
CA LEU A 515 15.31 11.84 34.40
C LEU A 515 14.97 10.71 33.41
N PRO A 516 14.72 9.47 33.89
CA PRO A 516 14.34 8.34 33.03
C PRO A 516 13.19 8.65 32.08
N ALA A 517 12.11 9.25 32.57
CA ALA A 517 10.95 9.64 31.75
C ALA A 517 11.34 10.64 30.64
N THR A 518 12.12 11.67 30.98
CA THR A 518 12.59 12.66 29.99
C THR A 518 13.49 12.03 28.93
N LEU A 519 14.38 11.12 29.32
CA LEU A 519 15.21 10.37 28.39
C LEU A 519 14.35 9.52 27.46
N GLN A 520 13.39 8.77 28.01
CA GLN A 520 12.47 7.95 27.24
C GLN A 520 11.73 8.79 26.19
N ASP A 521 11.11 9.90 26.60
CA ASP A 521 10.38 10.79 25.69
C ASP A 521 11.29 11.33 24.57
N CYS A 522 12.51 11.76 24.90
CA CYS A 522 13.47 12.27 23.93
C CYS A 522 13.88 11.21 22.90
N GLU A 523 14.21 10.00 23.35
CA GLU A 523 14.67 8.92 22.47
C GLU A 523 13.54 8.33 21.62
N GLU A 524 12.30 8.31 22.12
CA GLU A 524 11.10 7.96 21.35
C GLU A 524 10.84 8.97 20.22
N ILE A 525 10.90 10.28 20.52
CA ILE A 525 10.77 11.35 19.51
C ILE A 525 11.90 11.27 18.49
N HIS A 526 13.12 10.96 18.94
CA HIS A 526 14.29 10.80 18.06
C HIS A 526 14.08 9.68 17.04
N ASN A 527 13.58 8.52 17.47
CA ASN A 527 13.24 7.42 16.56
C ASN A 527 12.07 7.81 15.64
N GLU A 528 11.06 8.49 16.17
CA GLU A 528 9.91 8.93 15.39
C GLU A 528 10.31 9.85 14.23
N VAL A 529 11.09 10.91 14.47
CA VAL A 529 11.53 11.81 13.40
C VAL A 529 12.44 11.11 12.38
N GLU A 530 13.30 10.18 12.83
CA GLU A 530 14.19 9.45 11.93
C GLU A 530 13.42 8.50 11.00
N PHE A 531 12.57 7.63 11.56
CA PHE A 531 12.00 6.50 10.83
C PHE A 531 10.61 6.75 10.27
N GLU A 532 9.81 7.61 10.91
CA GLU A 532 8.46 7.93 10.44
C GLU A 532 8.44 9.12 9.48
N TRP A 533 9.50 9.93 9.44
CA TRP A 533 9.56 11.15 8.63
C TRP A 533 10.75 11.18 7.67
N LEU A 534 11.98 11.28 8.17
CA LEU A 534 13.16 11.49 7.32
C LEU A 534 13.39 10.31 6.37
N ARG A 535 13.49 9.09 6.89
CA ARG A 535 13.74 7.91 6.06
C ARG A 535 12.57 7.60 5.14
N GLN A 536 11.33 7.79 5.58
CA GLN A 536 10.15 7.67 4.72
C GLN A 536 10.20 8.65 3.53
N TYR A 537 10.59 9.91 3.77
CA TYR A 537 10.68 10.92 2.72
C TYR A 537 11.81 10.61 1.73
N TRP A 538 13.02 10.35 2.23
CA TRP A 538 14.20 10.12 1.39
C TRP A 538 14.20 8.77 0.69
N PHE A 539 13.53 7.75 1.23
CA PHE A 539 13.32 6.47 0.57
C PHE A 539 12.52 6.58 -0.73
N GLN A 540 11.73 7.65 -0.88
CA GLN A 540 10.97 7.92 -2.10
C GLN A 540 11.79 8.69 -3.15
N GLY A 541 13.07 8.92 -2.89
CA GLY A 541 13.98 9.60 -3.80
C GLY A 541 13.73 11.11 -3.86
N GLN A 542 14.08 11.72 -4.98
CA GLN A 542 13.93 13.17 -5.18
C GLN A 542 12.57 13.54 -5.79
N ARG A 543 11.62 12.58 -5.85
CA ARG A 543 10.34 12.74 -6.54
C ARG A 543 9.57 13.99 -6.11
N TYR A 544 9.56 14.31 -4.82
CA TYR A 544 8.82 15.47 -4.31
C TYR A 544 9.48 16.78 -4.74
N ALA A 545 10.78 16.90 -4.51
CA ALA A 545 11.56 18.10 -4.84
C ALA A 545 11.58 18.41 -6.34
N ARG A 546 11.41 17.39 -7.21
CA ARG A 546 11.33 17.57 -8.67
C ARG A 546 10.14 18.42 -9.10
N PHE A 547 9.00 18.28 -8.44
CA PHE A 547 7.75 18.94 -8.85
C PHE A 547 7.32 20.05 -7.91
N CYS A 548 7.56 19.86 -6.61
CA CYS A 548 7.10 20.75 -5.56
C CYS A 548 8.14 20.86 -4.45
N SER A 549 8.71 22.05 -4.29
CA SER A 549 9.73 22.32 -3.29
C SER A 549 9.18 22.51 -1.87
N TRP A 550 7.87 22.34 -1.66
CA TRP A 550 7.20 22.66 -0.38
C TRP A 550 7.82 21.90 0.81
N TRP A 551 8.11 20.60 0.64
CA TRP A 551 8.69 19.76 1.69
C TRP A 551 10.21 19.95 1.90
N THR A 552 10.90 20.69 1.02
CA THR A 552 12.35 20.87 1.09
C THR A 552 12.78 21.50 2.41
N ARG A 553 12.25 22.68 2.74
CA ARG A 553 12.59 23.38 3.99
C ARG A 553 12.10 22.65 5.25
N PRO A 554 10.86 22.11 5.29
CA PRO A 554 10.43 21.25 6.38
C PRO A 554 11.38 20.09 6.67
N MET A 555 11.82 19.35 5.64
CA MET A 555 12.71 18.19 5.81
C MET A 555 14.12 18.61 6.23
N GLU A 556 14.64 19.72 5.71
CA GLU A 556 15.90 20.31 6.20
C GLU A 556 15.83 20.70 7.68
N GLN A 557 14.68 21.22 8.14
CA GLN A 557 14.49 21.56 9.55
C GLN A 557 14.40 20.30 10.43
N LEU A 558 13.62 19.30 10.02
CA LEU A 558 13.52 18.03 10.74
C LEU A 558 14.88 17.32 10.83
N GLU A 559 15.71 17.39 9.79
CA GLU A 559 17.06 16.83 9.81
C GLU A 559 18.01 17.60 10.76
N LYS A 560 17.87 18.93 10.85
CA LYS A 560 18.61 19.71 11.86
C LYS A 560 18.20 19.36 13.28
N ASP A 561 16.89 19.25 13.52
CA ASP A 561 16.34 18.90 14.84
C ASP A 561 16.75 17.48 15.24
N TRP A 562 16.66 16.51 14.31
CA TRP A 562 17.16 15.15 14.47
C TRP A 562 18.66 15.12 14.80
N LYS A 563 19.48 15.92 14.13
CA LYS A 563 20.93 15.99 14.41
C LYS A 563 21.25 16.53 15.81
N LEU A 564 20.43 17.44 16.33
CA LEU A 564 20.53 17.87 17.73
C LEU A 564 20.14 16.73 18.69
N MET A 565 19.17 15.89 18.33
CA MET A 565 18.82 14.71 19.12
C MET A 565 19.91 13.63 19.13
N GLU A 566 20.67 13.45 18.05
CA GLU A 566 21.91 12.63 18.07
C GLU A 566 22.91 13.15 19.12
N THR A 567 23.01 14.48 19.28
CA THR A 567 23.83 15.10 20.33
C THR A 567 23.27 14.82 21.72
N MET A 568 21.94 14.89 21.89
CA MET A 568 21.27 14.54 23.14
C MET A 568 21.53 13.09 23.55
N THR A 569 21.42 12.13 22.62
CA THR A 569 21.73 10.72 22.86
C THR A 569 23.17 10.54 23.35
N MET A 570 24.14 11.26 22.75
CA MET A 570 25.54 11.25 23.22
C MET A 570 25.68 11.78 24.65
N LEU A 571 24.98 12.86 24.99
CA LEU A 571 25.00 13.43 26.35
C LEU A 571 24.34 12.49 27.37
N PHE A 572 23.25 11.81 27.01
CA PHE A 572 22.63 10.81 27.88
C PHE A 572 23.55 9.60 28.11
N LEU A 573 24.25 9.13 27.08
CA LEU A 573 25.26 8.07 27.20
C LEU A 573 26.37 8.48 28.17
N ALA A 574 26.89 9.70 28.05
CA ALA A 574 27.90 10.22 28.96
C ALA A 574 27.40 10.26 30.41
N ALA A 575 26.17 10.72 30.64
CA ALA A 575 25.57 10.76 31.97
C ALA A 575 25.40 9.36 32.60
N VAL A 576 25.07 8.35 31.80
CA VAL A 576 24.94 6.96 32.27
C VAL A 576 26.31 6.31 32.57
N GLU A 577 27.36 6.77 31.91
CA GLU A 577 28.75 6.31 32.11
C GLU A 577 29.44 6.96 33.32
N GLU A 578 28.89 8.05 33.85
CA GLU A 578 29.41 8.71 35.05
C GLU A 578 29.09 7.91 36.33
N GLU A 579 30.13 7.31 36.93
CA GLU A 579 30.03 6.48 38.14
C GLU A 579 29.57 7.27 39.40
N ASP A 580 29.69 8.59 39.39
CA ASP A 580 29.37 9.46 40.53
C ASP A 580 27.86 9.66 40.77
N GLN A 581 26.99 9.20 39.85
CA GLN A 581 25.53 9.29 39.96
C GLN A 581 24.90 8.10 40.71
N ALA A 582 23.74 8.35 41.34
CA ALA A 582 22.98 7.34 42.09
C ALA A 582 22.64 6.11 41.21
N GLU A 583 23.01 4.92 41.70
CA GLU A 583 23.01 3.67 40.93
C GLU A 583 21.65 3.27 40.38
N GLU A 584 20.57 3.41 41.15
CA GLU A 584 19.21 3.00 40.74
C GLU A 584 18.73 3.80 39.52
N GLY A 585 18.81 5.14 39.57
CA GLY A 585 18.37 6.01 38.46
C GLY A 585 19.24 5.85 37.21
N ARG A 586 20.55 5.62 37.40
CA ARG A 586 21.48 5.33 36.31
C ARG A 586 21.17 4.00 35.64
N ARG A 587 20.74 2.97 36.39
CA ARG A 587 20.36 1.66 35.85
C ARG A 587 19.15 1.79 34.95
N GLU A 588 18.12 2.47 35.43
CA GLU A 588 16.87 2.70 34.68
C GLU A 588 17.14 3.45 33.38
N MET A 589 17.94 4.53 33.42
CA MET A 589 18.34 5.28 32.21
C MET A 589 19.10 4.40 31.21
N ALA A 590 20.02 3.54 31.69
CA ALA A 590 20.77 2.62 30.84
C ALA A 590 19.86 1.58 30.15
N GLU A 591 18.85 1.05 30.86
CA GLU A 591 17.86 0.12 30.28
C GLU A 591 17.02 0.79 29.18
N ILE A 592 16.59 2.04 29.41
CA ILE A 592 15.84 2.81 28.41
C ILE A 592 16.71 3.09 27.17
N LEU A 593 17.95 3.55 27.36
CA LEU A 593 18.90 3.76 26.26
C LEU A 593 19.14 2.48 25.47
N LEU A 594 19.37 1.36 26.16
CA LEU A 594 19.61 0.08 25.49
C LEU A 594 18.43 -0.29 24.59
N SER A 595 17.19 -0.15 25.09
CA SER A 595 15.99 -0.42 24.31
C SER A 595 15.88 0.50 23.09
N ALA A 596 16.04 1.81 23.27
CA ALA A 596 15.90 2.79 22.19
C ALA A 596 16.99 2.64 21.12
N LEU A 597 18.25 2.44 21.53
CA LEU A 597 19.40 2.26 20.63
C LEU A 597 19.32 0.95 19.84
N THR A 598 18.86 -0.13 20.48
CA THR A 598 18.68 -1.42 19.80
C THR A 598 17.62 -1.33 18.71
N ASP A 599 16.48 -0.69 19.02
CA ASP A 599 15.43 -0.43 18.01
C ASP A 599 15.97 0.46 16.88
N ARG A 600 16.63 1.57 17.22
CA ARG A 600 17.23 2.50 16.24
C ARG A 600 18.24 1.79 15.33
N HIS A 601 19.13 0.96 15.88
CA HIS A 601 20.10 0.19 15.10
C HIS A 601 19.41 -0.77 14.14
N GLN A 602 18.43 -1.55 14.62
CA GLN A 602 17.70 -2.50 13.79
C GLN A 602 16.92 -1.81 12.67
N GLN A 603 16.28 -0.68 12.96
CA GLN A 603 15.55 0.10 11.96
C GLN A 603 16.52 0.74 10.95
N ARG A 604 17.67 1.28 11.37
CA ARG A 604 18.72 1.78 10.45
C ARG A 604 19.16 0.70 9.46
N GLN A 605 19.45 -0.52 9.93
CA GLN A 605 19.82 -1.64 9.06
C GLN A 605 18.66 -2.00 8.11
N THR A 606 17.45 -2.08 8.63
CA THR A 606 16.25 -2.41 7.82
C THR A 606 16.06 -1.40 6.68
N TRP A 607 16.14 -0.10 6.97
CA TRP A 607 15.98 0.94 5.95
C TRP A 607 17.13 0.94 4.94
N ARG A 608 18.36 0.73 5.40
CA ARG A 608 19.53 0.60 4.51
C ARG A 608 19.39 -0.58 3.54
N ASP A 609 18.98 -1.74 4.05
CA ASP A 609 18.72 -2.93 3.23
C ASP A 609 17.64 -2.66 2.18
N ARG A 610 16.58 -1.93 2.55
CA ARG A 610 15.52 -1.53 1.61
C ARG A 610 16.05 -0.60 0.52
N CYS A 611 16.81 0.43 0.90
CA CYS A 611 17.42 1.36 -0.05
C CYS A 611 18.34 0.64 -1.05
N HIS A 612 19.01 -0.41 -0.60
CA HIS A 612 19.96 -1.18 -1.43
C HIS A 612 19.36 -2.46 -2.01
N SER A 613 18.06 -2.68 -1.88
CA SER A 613 17.39 -3.85 -2.44
C SER A 613 17.55 -3.92 -3.96
N SER A 614 17.57 -5.13 -4.53
CA SER A 614 17.66 -5.32 -5.99
C SER A 614 16.55 -4.59 -6.73
N LEU A 615 15.35 -4.52 -6.14
CA LEU A 615 14.21 -3.83 -6.71
C LEU A 615 14.41 -2.30 -6.70
N ALA A 616 14.91 -1.74 -5.59
CA ALA A 616 15.24 -0.31 -5.51
C ALA A 616 16.29 0.10 -6.57
N GLN A 617 17.27 -0.76 -6.83
CA GLN A 617 18.33 -0.50 -7.82
C GLN A 617 17.83 -0.48 -9.28
N THR A 618 16.59 -0.95 -9.55
CA THR A 618 16.00 -0.85 -10.89
C THR A 618 15.41 0.53 -11.20
N LEU A 619 15.26 1.40 -10.19
CA LEU A 619 14.68 2.73 -10.36
C LEU A 619 15.68 3.71 -11.00
N PRO A 620 15.18 4.68 -11.79
CA PRO A 620 16.03 5.75 -12.29
C PRO A 620 16.55 6.61 -11.12
N PRO A 621 17.69 7.31 -11.28
CA PRO A 621 18.34 8.06 -10.19
C PRO A 621 17.44 9.06 -9.45
N GLU A 622 16.48 9.67 -10.14
CA GLU A 622 15.55 10.64 -9.54
C GLU A 622 14.49 10.00 -8.63
N GLU A 623 14.20 8.72 -8.85
CA GLU A 623 13.19 7.94 -8.12
C GLU A 623 13.82 6.95 -7.14
N ALA A 624 15.12 6.67 -7.30
CA ALA A 624 15.86 5.74 -6.47
C ALA A 624 15.85 6.18 -4.99
N PRO A 625 15.64 5.25 -4.05
CA PRO A 625 15.73 5.53 -2.63
C PRO A 625 17.07 6.15 -2.24
N VAL A 626 17.02 7.14 -1.35
CA VAL A 626 18.21 7.76 -0.76
C VAL A 626 18.30 7.33 0.69
N ASP A 627 19.39 6.62 1.06
CA ASP A 627 19.70 6.32 2.47
C ASP A 627 20.13 7.61 3.19
N ARG A 628 19.14 8.35 3.71
CA ARG A 628 19.34 9.63 4.38
C ARG A 628 18.42 9.73 5.61
N PRO A 629 18.95 10.16 6.77
CA PRO A 629 20.35 10.51 7.03
C PRO A 629 21.30 9.31 7.09
N PHE A 630 22.50 9.47 6.53
CA PHE A 630 23.60 8.51 6.56
C PHE A 630 24.95 9.24 6.61
N TRP A 631 25.92 8.68 7.33
CA TRP A 631 27.28 9.21 7.44
C TRP A 631 28.29 8.08 7.66
N GLY A 632 29.55 8.34 7.30
CA GLY A 632 30.66 7.42 7.51
C GLY A 632 31.18 7.45 8.95
N VAL A 633 32.01 6.45 9.31
CA VAL A 633 32.60 6.31 10.66
C VAL A 633 33.42 7.54 11.06
N ASP A 634 34.04 8.22 10.09
CA ASP A 634 34.94 9.35 10.32
C ASP A 634 34.30 10.72 10.09
N ASP A 635 32.97 10.84 10.05
CA ASP A 635 32.29 12.14 9.87
C ASP A 635 32.38 12.98 11.17
N PRO A 636 33.22 14.04 11.22
CA PRO A 636 33.42 14.81 12.44
C PRO A 636 32.21 15.69 12.78
N SER A 637 31.25 15.81 11.86
CA SER A 637 30.05 16.61 12.07
C SER A 637 28.97 15.85 12.85
N MET A 638 29.15 14.54 13.07
CA MET A 638 28.18 13.68 13.77
C MET A 638 28.74 13.23 15.13
N PRO A 639 27.95 13.32 16.22
CA PRO A 639 28.44 13.00 17.56
C PRO A 639 28.49 11.50 17.86
N LEU A 640 27.75 10.69 17.12
CA LEU A 640 27.65 9.24 17.26
C LEU A 640 27.88 8.55 15.90
N PRO A 641 28.36 7.31 15.87
CA PRO A 641 28.42 6.52 14.65
C PRO A 641 27.01 6.16 14.16
N PHE A 642 26.85 6.00 12.84
CA PHE A 642 25.60 5.47 12.27
C PHE A 642 25.30 4.07 12.80
N ASP A 643 26.33 3.20 12.81
CA ASP A 643 26.28 1.87 13.38
C ASP A 643 26.47 1.92 14.90
N LEU A 644 25.38 1.62 15.62
CA LEU A 644 25.33 1.67 17.08
C LEU A 644 25.74 0.35 17.77
N ALA A 645 26.18 -0.68 17.04
CA ALA A 645 26.46 -2.00 17.62
C ALA A 645 27.46 -1.96 18.80
N ASP A 646 28.56 -1.23 18.65
CA ASP A 646 29.56 -1.09 19.71
C ASP A 646 29.04 -0.30 20.92
N ILE A 647 28.21 0.71 20.69
CA ILE A 647 27.57 1.49 21.76
C ILE A 647 26.58 0.62 22.52
N ILE A 648 25.77 -0.16 21.82
CA ILE A 648 24.82 -1.12 22.42
C ILE A 648 25.58 -2.11 23.31
N ASN A 649 26.64 -2.75 22.79
CA ASN A 649 27.49 -3.67 23.56
C ASN A 649 28.10 -2.99 24.81
N ARG A 650 28.47 -1.71 24.70
CA ARG A 650 29.00 -0.92 25.83
C ARG A 650 27.94 -0.70 26.89
N VAL A 651 26.72 -0.28 26.52
CA VAL A 651 25.60 -0.08 27.45
C VAL A 651 25.18 -1.40 28.10
N GLU A 652 25.12 -2.50 27.34
CA GLU A 652 24.88 -3.83 27.91
C GLU A 652 25.95 -4.19 28.95
N SER A 653 27.23 -4.00 28.63
CA SER A 653 28.31 -4.27 29.59
C SER A 653 28.23 -3.39 30.84
N LEU A 654 27.74 -2.14 30.74
CA LEU A 654 27.54 -1.27 31.89
C LEU A 654 26.42 -1.81 32.78
N LEU A 655 25.27 -2.17 32.20
CA LEU A 655 24.14 -2.79 32.91
C LEU A 655 24.50 -4.11 33.60
N TRP A 656 25.46 -4.86 33.08
CA TRP A 656 25.98 -6.07 33.73
C TRP A 656 26.87 -5.78 34.94
N ARG A 657 27.48 -4.60 35.03
CA ARG A 657 28.38 -4.20 36.13
C ARG A 657 27.66 -3.50 37.27
N MET A 658 26.48 -2.93 36.99
CA MET A 658 25.51 -2.40 37.95
C MET A 658 24.61 -3.51 38.46
#